data_AF-A0A6G9HII8-F1
#
_entry.id   AF-A0A6G9HII8-F1
#
_cell.length_a   1.000
_cell.length_b   1.000
_cell.length_c   1.000
_cell.angle_alpha   90.00
_cell.angle_beta   90.00
_cell.angle_gamma   90.00
#
_symmetry.space_group_name_H-M   'P 1'
#
loop_
_entity.id
_entity.type
_entity.pdbx_description
1 polymer ?
#
loop_
_entity_poly.entity_id
_entity_poly.type
_entity_poly.pdbx_seq_one_letter_code
_entity_poly.pdbx_strand_id
1 'polypeptide(L)'
;MSSSGAGSSTLESTGQYLCLGIPTAGPGAAHHLLQHGIGRAHQPFHDLRGQERQPHDPAHILVQCLTDPHWGMGYPQSTIGWSFWNAAWALSSEGFGLNLIWTRQQPIESFIGQVIDHIGGILYTDPEQGTFELKLLRDDYWIDSLPQLGPDEIVRLERFERAQWGELPNELTVVYTDWQTGGDAAVTVENLAAIQLQGGVINQRRDYPGVNYGPLAARLALRDLRALGSPLARMSLTVARDTLERAPLPGDVFLLNWPRLAVDQMVVRVTGIDTGTLGAAEWRIEAMEDVFGMSNTVLSPSPPHVEEPTIEPLSPALVLAVEVPYWELARRLSRADLAYLTDTDTYLGALAAAGGSGQLNWQLATGASGGDLTAVVGEDYAPLLTLDVALPASEVDAIGVPVTAISQPERLAVGDYAYLVAANGAIAEAVAVLAFDAANATIDLARGVLDTTPQAHASGTRLIGVGEWLASEGAERAPGESVFVGAIPRTSTDQGDPVLAANGQPMVLAGRQALPYPPGRIRLNGQTELAVVAGDLTVAWAHRDRTQQTAYIVQQDEGDIGPELGVTYTAHILNRNNVLVRNETGLLGTAYIWTAAVAALDAGALGDRITVEISAERDGLSSWQPQVRVMDRAGYGLRWGQYWGGV
;
A
#
# COMPACT_ATOMS: atom_id res chain seq x y z
N MET A 1 22.80 -63.20 -25.40
CA MET A 1 23.09 -63.25 -23.94
C MET A 1 22.85 -61.85 -23.39
N SER A 2 22.06 -61.77 -22.30
CA SER A 2 21.73 -60.61 -21.43
C SER A 2 21.19 -59.33 -22.12
N SER A 3 19.89 -59.01 -22.17
CA SER A 3 18.88 -58.77 -21.10
C SER A 3 19.17 -57.57 -20.20
N SER A 4 18.54 -56.43 -20.49
CA SER A 4 18.33 -55.32 -19.54
C SER A 4 16.83 -55.26 -19.19
N GLY A 5 16.55 -55.30 -17.89
CA GLY A 5 15.20 -55.32 -17.34
C GLY A 5 14.57 -53.94 -17.24
N ALA A 6 13.25 -53.91 -17.28
CA ALA A 6 12.44 -52.84 -16.72
C ALA A 6 11.35 -53.51 -15.87
N GLY A 7 11.34 -53.19 -14.59
CA GLY A 7 10.29 -53.57 -13.65
C GLY A 7 9.97 -52.36 -12.78
N SER A 8 8.73 -51.87 -12.89
CA SER A 8 7.92 -51.40 -11.77
C SER A 8 6.52 -51.03 -12.30
N SER A 9 5.54 -51.86 -12.00
CA SER A 9 4.12 -51.55 -12.12
C SER A 9 3.64 -51.00 -10.79
N THR A 10 3.31 -49.72 -10.74
CA THR A 10 2.50 -49.11 -9.67
C THR A 10 1.15 -48.76 -10.25
N LEU A 11 0.11 -49.31 -9.63
CA LEU A 11 -1.30 -49.13 -9.94
C LEU A 11 -1.70 -47.64 -9.86
N GLU A 12 -2.04 -47.04 -11.00
CA GLU A 12 -2.87 -45.84 -11.02
C GLU A 12 -4.33 -46.27 -10.83
N SER A 13 -4.91 -45.90 -9.69
CA SER A 13 -6.33 -45.99 -9.45
C SER A 13 -7.06 -45.01 -10.37
N THR A 14 -7.61 -45.51 -11.47
CA THR A 14 -8.60 -44.78 -12.28
C THR A 14 -9.81 -44.45 -11.41
N GLY A 15 -9.83 -43.25 -10.83
CA GLY A 15 -11.05 -42.60 -10.38
C GLY A 15 -11.92 -42.34 -11.61
N GLN A 16 -13.08 -42.99 -11.69
CA GLN A 16 -14.07 -42.69 -12.71
C GLN A 16 -14.60 -41.27 -12.47
N TYR A 17 -14.31 -40.37 -13.40
CA TYR A 17 -14.91 -39.03 -13.47
C TYR A 17 -16.42 -39.17 -13.65
N LEU A 18 -17.21 -38.69 -12.69
CA LEU A 18 -18.64 -38.48 -12.89
C LEU A 18 -18.84 -37.19 -13.71
N CYS A 19 -18.57 -37.24 -15.01
CA CYS A 19 -19.24 -36.35 -15.95
C CYS A 19 -20.63 -36.96 -16.20
N LEU A 20 -21.69 -36.36 -15.67
CA LEU A 20 -23.06 -36.68 -16.09
C LEU A 20 -23.27 -36.16 -17.52
N GLY A 21 -22.67 -36.84 -18.50
CA GLY A 21 -23.07 -36.77 -19.90
C GLY A 21 -24.29 -37.64 -20.10
N ILE A 22 -25.44 -37.03 -20.39
CA ILE A 22 -26.61 -37.76 -20.89
C ILE A 22 -26.25 -38.35 -22.26
N PRO A 23 -26.28 -39.67 -22.50
CA PRO A 23 -26.19 -40.21 -23.84
C PRO A 23 -27.54 -40.00 -24.54
N THR A 24 -27.52 -39.30 -25.66
CA THR A 24 -28.65 -39.19 -26.59
C THR A 24 -28.96 -40.55 -27.23
N ALA A 25 -30.15 -41.14 -27.01
CA ALA A 25 -30.74 -42.13 -27.92
C ALA A 25 -32.23 -42.44 -27.66
N GLY A 26 -33.07 -42.23 -28.69
CA GLY A 26 -34.15 -43.14 -29.13
C GLY A 26 -35.53 -43.10 -28.43
N PRO A 27 -36.66 -43.08 -29.18
CA PRO A 27 -37.98 -42.74 -28.65
C PRO A 27 -38.74 -43.95 -28.06
N GLY A 28 -39.40 -43.77 -26.91
CA GLY A 28 -40.27 -44.81 -26.35
C GLY A 28 -40.92 -44.45 -25.00
N ALA A 29 -42.05 -43.75 -25.07
CA ALA A 29 -43.17 -43.72 -24.11
C ALA A 29 -42.89 -43.96 -22.60
N ALA A 30 -42.53 -42.87 -21.91
CA ALA A 30 -43.01 -42.44 -20.56
C ALA A 30 -42.21 -41.21 -20.04
N HIS A 31 -41.54 -40.49 -20.94
CA HIS A 31 -40.85 -39.23 -20.66
C HIS A 31 -41.83 -38.06 -20.70
N HIS A 32 -42.65 -37.86 -19.67
CA HIS A 32 -43.35 -36.58 -19.49
C HIS A 32 -43.83 -36.49 -18.05
N LEU A 33 -43.04 -35.82 -17.19
CA LEU A 33 -43.55 -34.87 -16.17
C LEU A 33 -42.46 -34.31 -15.24
N LEU A 34 -41.27 -34.91 -15.15
CA LEU A 34 -40.18 -34.38 -14.29
C LEU A 34 -39.01 -33.73 -15.05
N GLN A 35 -38.88 -33.94 -16.36
CA GLN A 35 -37.71 -33.47 -17.15
C GLN A 35 -37.88 -32.09 -17.83
N HIS A 36 -39.08 -31.52 -17.87
CA HIS A 36 -39.36 -30.34 -18.72
C HIS A 36 -39.84 -29.08 -17.96
N GLY A 37 -39.76 -29.04 -16.62
CA GLY A 37 -40.28 -27.91 -15.82
C GLY A 37 -39.28 -26.87 -15.34
N ILE A 38 -37.99 -27.20 -15.21
CA ILE A 38 -36.97 -26.30 -14.62
C ILE A 38 -35.65 -26.42 -15.40
N GLY A 39 -35.74 -26.46 -16.73
CA GLY A 39 -34.57 -26.44 -17.59
C GLY A 39 -33.99 -25.02 -17.66
N ARG A 40 -32.78 -24.84 -17.14
CA ARG A 40 -31.93 -23.62 -17.20
C ARG A 40 -32.29 -22.51 -16.19
N ALA A 41 -31.88 -22.67 -14.93
CA ALA A 41 -31.86 -21.55 -13.98
C ALA A 41 -30.46 -20.96 -13.76
N HIS A 42 -29.39 -21.69 -14.10
CA HIS A 42 -28.02 -21.27 -13.75
C HIS A 42 -27.20 -21.07 -15.02
N GLN A 43 -26.53 -19.91 -15.11
CA GLN A 43 -25.67 -19.62 -16.25
C GLN A 43 -24.55 -20.67 -16.33
N PRO A 44 -24.33 -21.28 -17.50
CA PRO A 44 -23.18 -22.15 -17.69
C PRO A 44 -21.88 -21.37 -17.57
N PHE A 45 -20.86 -21.97 -16.96
CA PHE A 45 -19.51 -21.40 -16.92
C PHE A 45 -18.51 -22.36 -17.55
N HIS A 46 -17.50 -21.81 -18.22
CA HIS A 46 -16.42 -22.61 -18.82
C HIS A 46 -15.25 -22.69 -17.85
N ASP A 47 -14.73 -23.90 -17.60
CA ASP A 47 -13.48 -24.07 -16.85
C ASP A 47 -12.26 -23.58 -17.68
N LEU A 48 -11.09 -23.52 -17.06
CA LEU A 48 -9.82 -23.14 -17.72
C LEU A 48 -9.42 -24.06 -18.90
N ARG A 49 -10.17 -25.15 -19.14
CA ARG A 49 -10.03 -26.08 -20.27
C ARG A 49 -11.16 -25.97 -21.29
N GLY A 50 -12.03 -24.97 -21.16
CA GLY A 50 -13.14 -24.68 -22.08
C GLY A 50 -14.37 -25.58 -21.90
N GLN A 51 -14.44 -26.41 -20.86
CA GLN A 51 -15.61 -27.27 -20.63
C GLN A 51 -16.72 -26.54 -19.89
N GLU A 52 -17.93 -26.58 -20.45
CA GLU A 52 -19.14 -26.05 -19.84
C GLU A 52 -19.51 -26.88 -18.60
N ARG A 53 -19.38 -26.31 -17.40
CA ARG A 53 -19.83 -26.91 -16.14
C ARG A 53 -21.06 -26.15 -15.66
N GLN A 54 -22.10 -26.89 -15.30
CA GLN A 54 -23.34 -26.33 -14.79
C GLN A 54 -23.49 -26.74 -13.32
N PRO A 55 -23.72 -25.80 -12.38
CA PRO A 55 -24.04 -26.14 -11.00
C PRO A 55 -25.29 -27.02 -10.97
N HIS A 56 -25.26 -28.05 -10.13
CA HIS A 56 -26.39 -28.97 -9.99
C HIS A 56 -27.31 -28.51 -8.86
N ASP A 57 -28.62 -28.70 -9.08
CA ASP A 57 -29.63 -28.47 -8.06
C ASP A 57 -29.43 -29.50 -6.91
N PRO A 58 -29.26 -29.03 -5.65
CA PRO A 58 -28.95 -29.92 -4.53
C PRO A 58 -30.01 -30.98 -4.24
N ALA A 59 -31.30 -30.68 -4.45
CA ALA A 59 -32.36 -31.66 -4.23
C ALA A 59 -32.27 -32.80 -5.25
N HIS A 60 -31.85 -32.50 -6.49
CA HIS A 60 -31.59 -33.53 -7.50
C HIS A 60 -30.35 -34.37 -7.16
N ILE A 61 -29.29 -33.76 -6.61
CA ILE A 61 -28.12 -34.50 -6.12
C ILE A 61 -28.55 -35.51 -5.04
N LEU A 62 -29.39 -35.09 -4.10
CA LEU A 62 -29.91 -35.95 -3.04
C LEU A 62 -30.77 -37.10 -3.58
N VAL A 63 -31.67 -36.83 -4.53
CA VAL A 63 -32.46 -37.89 -5.20
C VAL A 63 -31.55 -38.93 -5.83
N GLN A 64 -30.53 -38.49 -6.57
CA GLN A 64 -29.57 -39.41 -7.20
C GLN A 64 -28.82 -40.27 -6.17
N CYS A 65 -28.40 -39.68 -5.05
CA CYS A 65 -27.75 -40.44 -3.97
C CYS A 65 -28.66 -41.52 -3.39
N LEU A 66 -29.98 -41.26 -3.29
CA LEU A 66 -30.93 -42.22 -2.75
C LEU A 66 -31.34 -43.29 -3.77
N THR A 67 -31.53 -42.93 -5.05
CA THR A 67 -32.21 -43.80 -6.03
C THR A 67 -31.28 -44.50 -7.01
N ASP A 68 -30.07 -44.00 -7.28
CA ASP A 68 -29.21 -44.59 -8.31
C ASP A 68 -28.76 -46.01 -7.88
N PRO A 69 -28.99 -47.06 -8.70
CA PRO A 69 -28.66 -48.44 -8.35
C PRO A 69 -27.20 -48.83 -8.60
N HIS A 70 -26.42 -48.01 -9.31
CA HIS A 70 -25.03 -48.29 -9.68
C HIS A 70 -24.02 -47.68 -8.70
N TRP A 71 -24.35 -46.51 -8.13
CA TRP A 71 -23.46 -45.82 -7.19
C TRP A 71 -24.19 -45.21 -5.98
N GLY A 72 -25.51 -45.05 -6.05
CA GLY A 72 -26.36 -44.58 -4.95
C GLY A 72 -26.81 -45.72 -4.03
N MET A 73 -27.82 -45.44 -3.20
CA MET A 73 -28.41 -46.40 -2.27
C MET A 73 -29.41 -47.36 -2.95
N GLY A 74 -29.81 -47.10 -4.20
CA GLY A 74 -30.66 -47.98 -5.00
C GLY A 74 -32.13 -48.08 -4.57
N TYR A 75 -32.65 -47.10 -3.82
CA TYR A 75 -34.08 -47.07 -3.47
C TYR A 75 -34.96 -46.81 -4.71
N PRO A 76 -36.15 -47.44 -4.81
CA PRO A 76 -37.07 -47.15 -5.89
C PRO A 76 -37.49 -45.68 -5.93
N GLN A 77 -37.67 -45.08 -7.12
CA GLN A 77 -38.11 -43.69 -7.26
C GLN A 77 -39.42 -43.39 -6.50
N SER A 78 -40.28 -44.39 -6.30
CA SER A 78 -41.54 -44.27 -5.55
C SER A 78 -41.35 -43.97 -4.06
N THR A 79 -40.15 -44.13 -3.51
CA THR A 79 -39.85 -43.77 -2.12
C THR A 79 -39.48 -42.29 -1.97
N ILE A 80 -39.43 -41.51 -3.05
CA ILE A 80 -39.15 -40.07 -2.99
C ILE A 80 -40.46 -39.31 -2.91
N GLY A 81 -40.63 -38.56 -1.82
CA GLY A 81 -41.80 -37.74 -1.55
C GLY A 81 -41.86 -36.46 -2.40
N TRP A 82 -43.01 -35.79 -2.35
CA TRP A 82 -43.25 -34.57 -3.14
C TRP A 82 -42.45 -33.37 -2.63
N SER A 83 -41.99 -33.37 -1.37
CA SER A 83 -41.23 -32.24 -0.81
C SER A 83 -39.93 -31.96 -1.56
N PHE A 84 -39.31 -32.97 -2.19
CA PHE A 84 -38.11 -32.78 -3.01
C PHE A 84 -38.35 -31.85 -4.19
N TRP A 85 -39.55 -31.90 -4.78
CA TRP A 85 -39.93 -30.98 -5.86
C TRP A 85 -40.04 -29.54 -5.37
N ASN A 86 -40.70 -29.35 -4.24
CA ASN A 86 -40.84 -28.02 -3.62
C ASN A 86 -39.48 -27.46 -3.18
N ALA A 87 -38.61 -28.31 -2.64
CA ALA A 87 -37.26 -27.94 -2.23
C ALA A 87 -36.39 -27.57 -3.44
N ALA A 88 -36.45 -28.34 -4.54
CA ALA A 88 -35.75 -28.00 -5.79
C ALA A 88 -36.19 -26.63 -6.32
N TRP A 89 -37.51 -26.37 -6.33
CA TRP A 89 -38.03 -25.09 -6.81
C TRP A 89 -37.59 -23.91 -5.93
N ALA A 90 -37.64 -24.08 -4.61
CA ALA A 90 -37.14 -23.08 -3.66
C ALA A 90 -35.64 -22.81 -3.86
N LEU A 91 -34.81 -23.85 -3.89
CA LEU A 91 -33.36 -23.73 -4.11
C LEU A 91 -33.03 -23.08 -5.46
N SER A 92 -33.76 -23.43 -6.51
CA SER A 92 -33.62 -22.80 -7.82
C SER A 92 -33.96 -21.31 -7.77
N SER A 93 -35.06 -20.93 -7.13
CA SER A 93 -35.45 -19.52 -6.94
C SER A 93 -34.46 -18.73 -6.10
N GLU A 94 -33.77 -19.40 -5.17
CA GLU A 94 -32.70 -18.84 -4.35
C GLU A 94 -31.37 -18.73 -5.12
N GLY A 95 -31.28 -19.22 -6.35
CA GLY A 95 -30.04 -19.29 -7.13
C GLY A 95 -29.02 -20.26 -6.53
N PHE A 96 -29.49 -21.29 -5.82
CA PHE A 96 -28.66 -22.25 -5.10
C PHE A 96 -28.21 -23.37 -6.03
N GLY A 97 -26.92 -23.49 -6.27
CA GLY A 97 -26.32 -24.55 -7.09
C GLY A 97 -25.05 -25.04 -6.45
N LEU A 98 -24.80 -26.35 -6.54
CA LEU A 98 -23.61 -26.98 -5.98
C LEU A 98 -22.76 -27.65 -7.06
N ASN A 99 -21.44 -27.58 -6.86
CA ASN A 99 -20.44 -28.27 -7.66
C ASN A 99 -19.59 -29.13 -6.73
N LEU A 100 -20.02 -30.37 -6.51
CA LEU A 100 -19.38 -31.30 -5.61
C LEU A 100 -18.92 -32.54 -6.36
N ILE A 101 -17.78 -33.09 -5.94
CA ILE A 101 -17.27 -34.37 -6.42
C ILE A 101 -17.35 -35.35 -5.28
N TRP A 102 -18.16 -36.39 -5.44
CA TRP A 102 -18.15 -37.53 -4.54
C TRP A 102 -17.14 -38.56 -5.02
N THR A 103 -16.35 -39.09 -4.09
CA THR A 103 -15.46 -40.23 -4.35
C THR A 103 -15.94 -41.41 -3.53
N ARG A 104 -15.85 -42.63 -4.08
CA ARG A 104 -16.27 -43.88 -3.40
C ARG A 104 -15.50 -44.19 -2.11
N GLN A 105 -14.50 -43.37 -1.76
CA GLN A 105 -13.79 -43.44 -0.49
C GLN A 105 -14.59 -42.82 0.67
N GLN A 106 -15.54 -41.92 0.38
CA GLN A 106 -16.44 -41.31 1.37
C GLN A 106 -17.77 -42.08 1.42
N PRO A 107 -18.30 -42.43 2.61
CA PRO A 107 -19.64 -43.00 2.75
C PRO A 107 -20.70 -42.07 2.14
N ILE A 108 -21.70 -42.64 1.45
CA ILE A 108 -22.72 -41.85 0.76
C ILE A 108 -23.57 -41.02 1.73
N GLU A 109 -23.78 -41.51 2.94
CA GLU A 109 -24.49 -40.82 4.01
C GLU A 109 -23.76 -39.54 4.45
N SER A 110 -22.42 -39.56 4.46
CA SER A 110 -21.60 -38.38 4.75
C SER A 110 -21.70 -37.34 3.62
N PHE A 111 -21.79 -37.80 2.37
CA PHE A 111 -21.98 -36.93 1.21
C PHE A 111 -23.38 -36.31 1.19
N ILE A 112 -24.42 -37.10 1.49
CA ILE A 112 -25.79 -36.61 1.71
C ILE A 112 -25.80 -35.54 2.81
N GLY A 113 -25.16 -35.82 3.95
CA GLY A 113 -25.01 -34.86 5.05
C GLY A 113 -24.35 -33.56 4.60
N GLN A 114 -23.26 -33.64 3.83
CA GLN A 114 -22.60 -32.47 3.27
C GLN A 114 -23.55 -31.64 2.41
N VAL A 115 -24.30 -32.26 1.50
CA VAL A 115 -25.27 -31.54 0.64
C VAL A 115 -26.36 -30.86 1.49
N ILE A 116 -26.87 -31.56 2.50
CA ILE A 116 -27.88 -31.05 3.44
C ILE A 116 -27.34 -29.84 4.22
N ASP A 117 -26.10 -29.88 4.68
CA ASP A 117 -25.45 -28.79 5.42
C ASP A 117 -25.26 -27.52 4.58
N HIS A 118 -25.06 -27.68 3.26
CA HIS A 118 -24.97 -26.53 2.34
C HIS A 118 -26.34 -25.86 2.25
N ILE A 119 -27.41 -26.61 1.96
CA ILE A 119 -28.75 -26.05 1.73
C ILE A 119 -29.49 -25.61 3.00
N GLY A 120 -29.05 -26.08 4.16
CA GLY A 120 -29.72 -25.84 5.43
C GLY A 120 -31.11 -26.49 5.43
N GLY A 121 -31.13 -27.82 5.41
CA GLY A 121 -32.35 -28.62 5.36
C GLY A 121 -32.32 -29.82 6.30
N ILE A 122 -33.40 -30.59 6.30
CA ILE A 122 -33.54 -31.85 7.02
C ILE A 122 -34.08 -32.88 6.04
N LEU A 123 -33.40 -34.03 5.94
CA LEU A 123 -33.86 -35.21 5.25
C LEU A 123 -34.40 -36.20 6.29
N TYR A 124 -35.66 -36.59 6.16
CA TYR A 124 -36.30 -37.55 7.06
C TYR A 124 -37.18 -38.52 6.28
N THR A 125 -37.62 -39.59 6.94
CA THR A 125 -38.61 -40.51 6.39
C THR A 125 -39.96 -40.21 7.02
N ASP A 126 -40.98 -39.96 6.19
CA ASP A 126 -42.35 -39.79 6.65
C ASP A 126 -42.86 -41.12 7.23
N PRO A 127 -43.28 -41.17 8.51
CA PRO A 127 -43.71 -42.40 9.16
C PRO A 127 -45.08 -42.92 8.67
N GLU A 128 -45.93 -42.06 8.10
CA GLU A 128 -47.24 -42.44 7.56
C GLU A 128 -47.12 -42.94 6.11
N GLN A 129 -46.31 -42.25 5.31
CA GLN A 129 -46.18 -42.53 3.88
C GLN A 129 -45.01 -43.46 3.54
N GLY A 130 -44.02 -43.61 4.43
CA GLY A 130 -42.80 -44.39 4.20
C GLY A 130 -41.90 -43.82 3.11
N THR A 131 -42.06 -42.54 2.77
CA THR A 131 -41.27 -41.85 1.74
C THR A 131 -40.20 -40.97 2.39
N PHE A 132 -39.11 -40.73 1.67
CA PHE A 132 -38.13 -39.72 2.03
C PHE A 132 -38.69 -38.33 1.71
N GLU A 133 -38.56 -37.41 2.66
CA GLU A 133 -38.97 -36.02 2.54
C GLU A 133 -37.80 -35.09 2.89
N LEU A 134 -37.70 -33.98 2.16
CA LEU A 134 -36.70 -32.93 2.28
C LEU A 134 -37.37 -31.61 2.69
N LYS A 135 -37.12 -31.16 3.91
CA LYS A 135 -37.60 -29.87 4.42
C LYS A 135 -36.46 -28.87 4.48
N LEU A 136 -36.59 -27.73 3.78
CA LEU A 136 -35.65 -26.62 3.89
C LEU A 136 -36.00 -25.76 5.12
N LEU A 137 -34.98 -25.29 5.83
CA LEU A 137 -35.15 -24.42 6.99
C LEU A 137 -35.25 -22.96 6.52
N ARG A 138 -36.46 -22.41 6.45
CA ARG A 138 -36.77 -21.05 5.97
C ARG A 138 -37.82 -20.37 6.85
N ASP A 139 -38.02 -19.09 6.61
CA ASP A 139 -39.11 -18.27 7.14
C ASP A 139 -40.39 -18.47 6.29
N ASP A 140 -40.90 -19.70 6.25
CA ASP A 140 -41.99 -20.12 5.37
C ASP A 140 -43.34 -20.27 6.10
N TYR A 141 -43.51 -19.58 7.23
CA TYR A 141 -44.68 -19.72 8.11
C TYR A 141 -45.24 -18.36 8.58
N TRP A 142 -46.52 -18.33 8.94
CA TRP A 142 -47.16 -17.18 9.57
C TRP A 142 -47.31 -17.44 11.07
N ILE A 143 -46.77 -16.56 11.92
CA ILE A 143 -46.75 -16.74 13.38
C ILE A 143 -48.15 -17.02 13.94
N ASP A 144 -49.16 -16.26 13.48
CA ASP A 144 -50.55 -16.38 13.95
C ASP A 144 -51.22 -17.72 13.57
N SER A 145 -50.62 -18.49 12.65
CA SER A 145 -51.12 -19.79 12.21
C SER A 145 -50.47 -20.97 12.92
N LEU A 146 -49.46 -20.73 13.75
CA LEU A 146 -48.72 -21.79 14.42
C LEU A 146 -49.51 -22.38 15.59
N PRO A 147 -49.44 -23.70 15.81
CA PRO A 147 -49.99 -24.30 17.01
C PRO A 147 -49.25 -23.76 18.24
N GLN A 148 -50.00 -23.39 19.29
CA GLN A 148 -49.42 -22.90 20.53
C GLN A 148 -49.31 -24.05 21.55
N LEU A 149 -48.13 -24.24 22.12
CA LEU A 149 -47.87 -25.18 23.20
C LEU A 149 -47.50 -24.40 24.48
N GLY A 150 -48.31 -24.55 25.52
CA GLY A 150 -48.12 -23.90 26.81
C GLY A 150 -48.13 -24.87 27.99
N PRO A 151 -48.25 -24.35 29.23
CA PRO A 151 -48.30 -25.17 30.45
C PRO A 151 -49.47 -26.15 30.52
N ASP A 152 -50.53 -25.90 29.75
CA ASP A 152 -51.72 -26.76 29.71
C ASP A 152 -51.54 -27.92 28.70
N GLU A 153 -50.70 -27.74 27.68
CA GLU A 153 -50.42 -28.70 26.61
C GLU A 153 -49.16 -29.54 26.85
N ILE A 154 -48.17 -29.01 27.58
CA ILE A 154 -46.88 -29.66 27.82
C ILE A 154 -46.92 -30.39 29.16
N VAL A 155 -46.81 -31.73 29.10
CA VAL A 155 -46.75 -32.60 30.28
C VAL A 155 -45.48 -32.35 31.09
N ARG A 156 -44.34 -32.21 30.41
CA ARG A 156 -43.05 -31.97 31.05
C ARG A 156 -42.09 -31.22 30.14
N LEU A 157 -41.53 -30.11 30.64
CA LEU A 157 -40.35 -29.48 30.06
C LEU A 157 -39.11 -30.09 30.73
N GLU A 158 -38.37 -30.93 30.01
CA GLU A 158 -37.23 -31.68 30.54
C GLU A 158 -35.95 -30.83 30.59
N ARG A 159 -35.72 -30.07 29.53
CA ARG A 159 -34.53 -29.25 29.36
C ARG A 159 -34.93 -27.93 28.72
N PHE A 160 -34.37 -26.84 29.22
CA PHE A 160 -34.44 -25.53 28.59
C PHE A 160 -33.14 -24.80 28.91
N GLU A 161 -32.30 -24.60 27.90
CA GLU A 161 -30.98 -24.01 28.08
C GLU A 161 -30.71 -22.97 27.00
N ARG A 162 -30.05 -21.88 27.38
CA ARG A 162 -29.54 -20.85 26.47
C ARG A 162 -28.04 -20.71 26.64
N ALA A 163 -27.34 -20.59 25.51
CA ALA A 163 -25.92 -20.29 25.53
C ALA A 163 -25.69 -18.89 26.13
N GLN A 164 -24.62 -18.74 26.90
CA GLN A 164 -24.20 -17.43 27.40
C GLN A 164 -23.50 -16.65 26.28
N TRP A 165 -23.73 -15.34 26.23
CA TRP A 165 -23.22 -14.45 25.18
C TRP A 165 -21.69 -14.47 25.04
N GLY A 166 -20.92 -14.83 26.07
CA GLY A 166 -19.47 -14.66 26.11
C GLY A 166 -18.65 -15.56 25.15
N GLU A 167 -19.26 -16.57 24.52
CA GLU A 167 -18.55 -17.54 23.67
C GLU A 167 -19.17 -17.70 22.26
N LEU A 168 -20.21 -16.91 21.94
CA LEU A 168 -20.89 -17.01 20.65
C LEU A 168 -20.07 -16.31 19.55
N PRO A 169 -19.86 -16.95 18.38
CA PRO A 169 -19.21 -16.32 17.24
C PRO A 169 -19.92 -15.04 16.83
N ASN A 170 -19.17 -13.95 16.69
CA ASN A 170 -19.67 -12.66 16.20
C ASN A 170 -19.11 -12.31 14.81
N GLU A 171 -18.23 -13.14 14.28
CA GLU A 171 -17.69 -13.09 12.93
C GLU A 171 -17.65 -14.52 12.35
N LEU A 172 -18.03 -14.67 11.09
CA LEU A 172 -17.98 -15.96 10.39
C LEU A 172 -17.26 -15.82 9.05
N THR A 173 -16.21 -16.62 8.86
CA THR A 173 -15.50 -16.77 7.59
C THR A 173 -15.95 -18.04 6.89
N VAL A 174 -16.58 -17.89 5.72
CA VAL A 174 -16.90 -19.00 4.82
C VAL A 174 -15.79 -19.16 3.78
N VAL A 175 -15.27 -20.37 3.63
CA VAL A 175 -14.34 -20.73 2.55
C VAL A 175 -15.05 -21.54 1.49
N TYR A 176 -14.86 -21.18 0.22
CA TYR A 176 -15.52 -21.77 -0.94
C TYR A 176 -14.54 -21.85 -2.12
N THR A 177 -14.85 -22.62 -3.15
CA THR A 177 -13.95 -22.78 -4.31
C THR A 177 -14.35 -21.82 -5.42
N ASP A 178 -13.60 -20.73 -5.63
CA ASP A 178 -13.95 -19.74 -6.64
C ASP A 178 -13.84 -20.31 -8.06
N TRP A 179 -14.89 -20.10 -8.85
CA TRP A 179 -14.97 -20.61 -10.21
C TRP A 179 -14.01 -19.91 -11.18
N GLN A 180 -13.63 -18.65 -10.92
CA GLN A 180 -12.74 -17.89 -11.82
C GLN A 180 -11.28 -18.34 -11.69
N THR A 181 -10.83 -18.50 -10.44
CA THR A 181 -9.45 -18.87 -10.12
C THR A 181 -9.25 -20.38 -9.99
N GLY A 182 -10.32 -21.13 -9.70
CA GLY A 182 -10.27 -22.56 -9.39
C GLY A 182 -9.64 -22.90 -8.04
N GLY A 183 -9.32 -21.88 -7.23
CA GLY A 183 -8.72 -22.01 -5.90
C GLY A 183 -9.69 -21.70 -4.77
N ASP A 184 -9.22 -21.91 -3.53
CA ASP A 184 -9.99 -21.54 -2.34
C ASP A 184 -10.06 -20.02 -2.18
N ALA A 185 -11.26 -19.51 -1.99
CA ALA A 185 -11.56 -18.12 -1.68
C ALA A 185 -12.36 -18.05 -0.37
N ALA A 186 -12.32 -16.91 0.31
CA ALA A 186 -13.00 -16.70 1.58
C ALA A 186 -13.89 -15.46 1.55
N VAL A 187 -15.03 -15.52 2.23
CA VAL A 187 -15.90 -14.37 2.52
C VAL A 187 -16.13 -14.34 4.02
N THR A 188 -15.90 -13.17 4.63
CA THR A 188 -16.13 -12.94 6.06
C THR A 188 -17.29 -11.98 6.25
N VAL A 189 -18.16 -12.31 7.21
CA VAL A 189 -19.27 -11.47 7.64
C VAL A 189 -19.23 -11.30 9.15
N GLU A 190 -19.68 -10.14 9.63
CA GLU A 190 -19.56 -9.76 11.04
C GLU A 190 -20.86 -9.20 11.60
N ASN A 191 -21.04 -9.33 12.92
CA ASN A 191 -22.11 -8.72 13.68
C ASN A 191 -21.51 -7.64 14.58
N LEU A 192 -21.44 -6.40 14.07
CA LEU A 192 -20.86 -5.25 14.76
C LEU A 192 -21.48 -4.98 16.15
N ALA A 193 -22.79 -5.20 16.29
CA ALA A 193 -23.46 -5.04 17.58
C ALA A 193 -22.99 -6.08 18.60
N ALA A 194 -22.83 -7.33 18.17
CA ALA A 194 -22.29 -8.39 19.03
C ALA A 194 -20.81 -8.15 19.39
N ILE A 195 -19.98 -7.69 18.44
CA ILE A 195 -18.58 -7.31 18.68
C ILE A 195 -18.47 -6.21 19.76
N GLN A 196 -19.29 -5.17 19.65
CA GLN A 196 -19.32 -4.08 20.64
C GLN A 196 -19.77 -4.55 22.02
N LEU A 197 -20.78 -5.43 22.10
CA LEU A 197 -21.28 -5.98 23.36
C LEU A 197 -20.29 -6.94 24.03
N GLN A 198 -19.56 -7.74 23.25
CA GLN A 198 -18.60 -8.74 23.74
C GLN A 198 -17.18 -8.16 23.96
N GLY A 199 -16.90 -6.97 23.43
CA GLY A 199 -15.61 -6.28 23.62
C GLY A 199 -14.45 -6.86 22.80
N GLY A 200 -14.73 -7.67 21.77
CA GLY A 200 -13.71 -8.29 20.93
C GLY A 200 -14.32 -9.17 19.83
N VAL A 201 -13.50 -9.56 18.84
CA VAL A 201 -13.92 -10.43 17.73
C VAL A 201 -13.75 -11.90 18.12
N ILE A 202 -14.81 -12.68 17.91
CA ILE A 202 -14.85 -14.14 18.06
C ILE A 202 -15.19 -14.70 16.68
N ASN A 203 -14.15 -15.05 15.92
CA ASN A 203 -14.28 -15.62 14.58
C ASN A 203 -14.54 -17.13 14.63
N GLN A 204 -15.44 -17.61 13.77
CA GLN A 204 -15.53 -19.01 13.39
C GLN A 204 -15.36 -19.18 11.87
N ARG A 205 -14.73 -20.28 11.47
CA ARG A 205 -14.60 -20.66 10.06
C ARG A 205 -15.53 -21.81 9.68
N ARG A 206 -16.13 -21.76 8.49
CA ARG A 206 -16.91 -22.85 7.90
C ARG A 206 -16.53 -23.06 6.43
N ASP A 207 -16.35 -24.31 6.03
CA ASP A 207 -15.98 -24.63 4.64
C ASP A 207 -17.21 -25.12 3.85
N TYR A 208 -17.42 -24.53 2.68
CA TYR A 208 -18.47 -24.86 1.70
C TYR A 208 -17.84 -25.14 0.33
N PRO A 209 -17.13 -26.27 0.17
CA PRO A 209 -16.39 -26.60 -1.05
C PRO A 209 -17.30 -26.81 -2.28
N GLY A 210 -18.60 -27.05 -2.06
CA GLY A 210 -19.58 -27.17 -3.14
C GLY A 210 -20.06 -25.84 -3.71
N VAL A 211 -19.77 -24.72 -3.04
CA VAL A 211 -20.15 -23.38 -3.48
C VAL A 211 -19.02 -22.80 -4.31
N ASN A 212 -19.37 -22.25 -5.47
CA ASN A 212 -18.41 -21.63 -6.37
C ASN A 212 -18.74 -20.18 -6.74
N TYR A 213 -19.72 -19.59 -6.06
CA TYR A 213 -20.19 -18.24 -6.34
C TYR A 213 -20.11 -17.38 -5.07
N GLY A 214 -19.26 -16.36 -5.07
CA GLY A 214 -19.00 -15.51 -3.91
C GLY A 214 -20.26 -14.92 -3.25
N PRO A 215 -21.23 -14.36 -4.01
CA PRO A 215 -22.47 -13.87 -3.43
C PRO A 215 -23.35 -14.95 -2.77
N LEU A 216 -23.28 -16.21 -3.24
CA LEU A 216 -23.93 -17.32 -2.54
C LEU A 216 -23.19 -17.66 -1.23
N ALA A 217 -21.85 -17.69 -1.26
CA ALA A 217 -21.03 -17.88 -0.06
C ALA A 217 -21.29 -16.80 1.01
N ALA A 218 -21.43 -15.53 0.61
CA ALA A 218 -21.78 -14.43 1.51
C ALA A 218 -23.15 -14.60 2.16
N ARG A 219 -24.17 -15.05 1.40
CA ARG A 219 -25.51 -15.33 1.95
C ARG A 219 -25.49 -16.49 2.94
N LEU A 220 -24.72 -17.53 2.66
CA LEU A 220 -24.52 -18.65 3.60
C LEU A 220 -23.80 -18.22 4.86
N ALA A 221 -22.75 -17.40 4.72
CA ALA A 221 -22.03 -16.85 5.84
C ALA A 221 -22.97 -16.05 6.77
N LEU A 222 -23.82 -15.19 6.20
CA LEU A 222 -24.82 -14.44 6.96
C LEU A 222 -25.84 -15.34 7.64
N ARG A 223 -26.39 -16.33 6.92
CA ARG A 223 -27.35 -17.30 7.47
C ARG A 223 -26.78 -18.00 8.70
N ASP A 224 -25.56 -18.49 8.58
CA ASP A 224 -24.91 -19.27 9.61
C ASP A 224 -24.46 -18.41 10.79
N LEU A 225 -23.96 -17.18 10.54
CA LEU A 225 -23.63 -16.23 11.60
C LEU A 225 -24.88 -15.87 12.41
N ARG A 226 -26.06 -15.74 11.78
CA ARG A 226 -27.32 -15.55 12.53
C ARG A 226 -27.62 -16.72 13.44
N ALA A 227 -27.47 -17.95 12.95
CA ALA A 227 -27.79 -19.16 13.72
C ALA A 227 -26.79 -19.40 14.86
N LEU A 228 -25.49 -19.19 14.62
CA LEU A 228 -24.42 -19.47 15.57
C LEU A 228 -24.17 -18.32 16.55
N GLY A 229 -24.35 -17.08 16.10
CA GLY A 229 -24.13 -15.87 16.90
C GLY A 229 -25.33 -15.49 17.78
N SER A 230 -26.44 -16.22 17.70
CA SER A 230 -27.64 -15.99 18.52
C SER A 230 -27.71 -16.99 19.68
N PRO A 231 -28.06 -16.57 20.91
CA PRO A 231 -28.22 -17.46 22.06
C PRO A 231 -29.54 -18.25 22.00
N LEU A 232 -29.74 -19.02 20.93
CA LEU A 232 -30.95 -19.82 20.67
C LEU A 232 -31.20 -20.79 21.83
N ALA A 233 -32.42 -20.80 22.37
CA ALA A 233 -32.82 -21.78 23.38
C ALA A 233 -32.86 -23.18 22.79
N ARG A 234 -32.27 -24.16 23.48
CA ARG A 234 -32.44 -25.60 23.20
C ARG A 234 -33.37 -26.20 24.23
N MET A 235 -34.31 -27.02 23.79
CA MET A 235 -35.29 -27.62 24.69
C MET A 235 -35.65 -29.06 24.34
N SER A 236 -35.90 -29.84 25.39
CA SER A 236 -36.55 -31.15 25.31
C SER A 236 -37.85 -31.05 26.10
N LEU A 237 -38.96 -31.42 25.47
CA LEU A 237 -40.28 -31.39 26.08
C LEU A 237 -41.08 -32.65 25.76
N THR A 238 -42.02 -32.96 26.64
CA THR A 238 -42.93 -34.09 26.52
C THR A 238 -44.36 -33.55 26.45
N VAL A 239 -45.09 -33.93 25.41
CA VAL A 239 -46.50 -33.57 25.20
C VAL A 239 -47.36 -34.82 25.19
N ALA A 240 -48.63 -34.68 25.56
CA ALA A 240 -49.59 -35.76 25.39
C ALA A 240 -49.88 -35.99 23.91
N ARG A 241 -50.15 -37.23 23.52
CA ARG A 241 -50.40 -37.62 22.11
C ARG A 241 -51.53 -36.85 21.44
N ASP A 242 -52.55 -36.46 22.21
CA ASP A 242 -53.76 -35.76 21.75
C ASP A 242 -53.62 -34.23 21.71
N THR A 243 -52.46 -33.70 22.10
CA THR A 243 -52.17 -32.27 22.12
C THR A 243 -52.14 -31.64 20.72
N LEU A 244 -51.68 -32.41 19.73
CA LEU A 244 -51.58 -31.98 18.34
C LEU A 244 -52.35 -32.95 17.44
N GLU A 245 -52.91 -32.45 16.34
CA GLU A 245 -53.68 -33.26 15.38
C GLU A 245 -52.86 -34.43 14.79
N ARG A 246 -51.55 -34.24 14.68
CA ARG A 246 -50.56 -35.24 14.27
C ARG A 246 -49.24 -35.03 14.98
N ALA A 247 -48.38 -36.05 14.98
CA ALA A 247 -47.01 -35.92 15.45
C ALA A 247 -46.26 -34.89 14.59
N PRO A 248 -45.59 -33.89 15.19
CA PRO A 248 -44.82 -32.91 14.42
C PRO A 248 -43.64 -33.59 13.74
N LEU A 249 -43.37 -33.20 12.50
CA LEU A 249 -42.28 -33.72 11.70
C LEU A 249 -41.01 -32.88 11.92
N PRO A 250 -39.80 -33.45 11.71
CA PRO A 250 -38.57 -32.69 11.74
C PRO A 250 -38.62 -31.45 10.82
N GLY A 251 -38.34 -30.28 11.39
CA GLY A 251 -38.43 -28.99 10.69
C GLY A 251 -39.75 -28.24 10.88
N ASP A 252 -40.79 -28.86 11.43
CA ASP A 252 -42.04 -28.19 11.80
C ASP A 252 -41.80 -27.14 12.91
N VAL A 253 -42.66 -26.13 12.95
CA VAL A 253 -42.58 -25.00 13.89
C VAL A 253 -43.85 -24.86 14.71
N PHE A 254 -43.71 -24.45 15.97
CA PHE A 254 -44.82 -24.16 16.87
C PHE A 254 -44.48 -22.96 17.76
N LEU A 255 -45.50 -22.38 18.40
CA LEU A 255 -45.33 -21.26 19.32
C LEU A 255 -45.25 -21.77 20.76
N LEU A 256 -44.14 -21.54 21.45
CA LEU A 256 -43.99 -21.85 22.87
C LEU A 256 -44.44 -20.67 23.72
N ASN A 257 -45.30 -20.95 24.69
CA ASN A 257 -45.65 -20.04 25.78
C ASN A 257 -45.26 -20.68 27.11
N TRP A 258 -44.35 -20.06 27.87
CA TRP A 258 -43.90 -20.56 29.16
C TRP A 258 -43.62 -19.43 30.17
N PRO A 259 -44.66 -18.90 30.83
CA PRO A 259 -44.55 -17.68 31.65
C PRO A 259 -43.56 -17.80 32.82
N ARG A 260 -43.36 -19.01 33.36
CA ARG A 260 -42.38 -19.26 34.44
C ARG A 260 -40.93 -19.02 34.03
N LEU A 261 -40.64 -19.11 32.72
CA LEU A 261 -39.35 -18.80 32.14
C LEU A 261 -39.34 -17.41 31.46
N ALA A 262 -40.37 -16.59 31.70
CA ALA A 262 -40.58 -15.30 31.05
C ALA A 262 -40.63 -15.40 29.49
N VAL A 263 -41.17 -16.51 28.98
CA VAL A 263 -41.40 -16.72 27.56
C VAL A 263 -42.89 -16.50 27.30
N ASP A 264 -43.25 -15.34 26.75
CA ASP A 264 -44.65 -15.04 26.41
C ASP A 264 -45.04 -15.67 25.05
N GLN A 265 -44.17 -15.49 24.05
CA GLN A 265 -44.30 -16.07 22.71
C GLN A 265 -42.90 -16.29 22.14
N MET A 266 -42.55 -17.55 21.84
CA MET A 266 -41.29 -17.89 21.18
C MET A 266 -41.53 -18.92 20.09
N VAL A 267 -41.10 -18.64 18.86
CA VAL A 267 -41.19 -19.62 17.79
C VAL A 267 -40.09 -20.67 17.97
N VAL A 268 -40.50 -21.93 17.93
CA VAL A 268 -39.64 -23.08 18.19
C VAL A 268 -39.74 -24.03 17.01
N ARG A 269 -38.58 -24.54 16.57
CA ARG A 269 -38.46 -25.52 15.48
C ARG A 269 -38.08 -26.89 16.01
N VAL A 270 -38.83 -27.91 15.57
CA VAL A 270 -38.61 -29.31 15.91
C VAL A 270 -37.37 -29.84 15.20
N THR A 271 -36.41 -30.37 15.95
CA THR A 271 -35.21 -31.01 15.41
C THR A 271 -35.34 -32.52 15.37
N GLY A 272 -36.14 -33.09 16.28
CA GLY A 272 -36.42 -34.51 16.32
C GLY A 272 -37.61 -34.83 17.21
N ILE A 273 -38.18 -36.01 16.99
CA ILE A 273 -39.29 -36.53 17.77
C ILE A 273 -39.06 -38.00 18.08
N ASP A 274 -39.34 -38.39 19.33
CA ASP A 274 -39.45 -39.78 19.76
C ASP A 274 -40.91 -40.04 20.13
N THR A 275 -41.59 -40.82 19.29
CA THR A 275 -42.98 -41.23 19.49
C THR A 275 -43.11 -42.45 20.41
N GLY A 276 -42.00 -43.00 20.91
CA GLY A 276 -41.97 -44.21 21.71
C GLY A 276 -42.46 -45.45 20.96
N THR A 277 -42.96 -46.42 21.71
CA THR A 277 -43.57 -47.65 21.17
C THR A 277 -45.00 -47.41 20.68
N LEU A 278 -45.50 -48.27 19.79
CA LEU A 278 -46.89 -48.25 19.32
C LEU A 278 -47.88 -48.18 20.50
N GLY A 279 -48.62 -47.06 20.60
CA GLY A 279 -49.60 -46.81 21.66
C GLY A 279 -49.08 -45.99 22.85
N ALA A 280 -47.87 -45.45 22.79
CA ALA A 280 -47.38 -44.49 23.79
C ALA A 280 -48.32 -43.28 23.91
N ALA A 281 -48.60 -42.88 25.16
CA ALA A 281 -49.50 -41.77 25.48
C ALA A 281 -48.85 -40.39 25.34
N GLU A 282 -47.52 -40.35 25.21
CA GLU A 282 -46.71 -39.14 25.23
C GLU A 282 -45.69 -39.16 24.11
N TRP A 283 -45.39 -37.98 23.56
CA TRP A 283 -44.32 -37.77 22.59
C TRP A 283 -43.24 -36.89 23.19
N ARG A 284 -41.98 -37.27 22.98
CA ARG A 284 -40.83 -36.45 23.35
C ARG A 284 -40.33 -35.69 22.13
N ILE A 285 -40.28 -34.37 22.23
CA ILE A 285 -39.90 -33.46 21.17
C ILE A 285 -38.58 -32.79 21.58
N GLU A 286 -37.58 -32.91 20.71
CA GLU A 286 -36.34 -32.14 20.78
C GLU A 286 -36.48 -30.95 19.83
N ALA A 287 -36.21 -29.75 20.32
CA ALA A 287 -36.45 -28.53 19.56
C ALA A 287 -35.47 -27.41 19.92
N MET A 288 -35.36 -26.43 19.03
CA MET A 288 -34.60 -25.21 19.25
C MET A 288 -35.40 -23.97 18.89
N GLU A 289 -35.11 -22.85 19.55
CA GLU A 289 -35.63 -21.54 19.17
C GLU A 289 -35.29 -21.24 17.71
N ASP A 290 -36.29 -20.80 16.94
CA ASP A 290 -36.11 -20.57 15.52
C ASP A 290 -35.50 -19.19 15.27
N VAL A 291 -34.37 -19.16 14.56
CA VAL A 291 -33.62 -17.92 14.27
C VAL A 291 -34.40 -16.96 13.37
N PHE A 292 -35.34 -17.46 12.55
CA PHE A 292 -36.15 -16.62 11.65
C PHE A 292 -37.29 -15.90 12.37
N GLY A 293 -37.71 -16.40 13.55
CA GLY A 293 -38.71 -15.74 14.40
C GLY A 293 -38.18 -14.55 15.21
N MET A 294 -36.87 -14.25 15.14
CA MET A 294 -36.25 -13.11 15.81
C MET A 294 -36.34 -11.85 14.93
N SER A 295 -36.64 -10.70 15.53
CA SER A 295 -36.61 -9.40 14.83
C SER A 295 -35.24 -9.17 14.18
N ASN A 296 -35.24 -8.98 12.84
CA ASN A 296 -34.06 -8.84 11.99
C ASN A 296 -32.97 -7.96 12.63
N THR A 297 -31.90 -8.58 13.13
CA THR A 297 -30.64 -7.89 13.36
C THR A 297 -30.07 -7.53 11.99
N VAL A 298 -29.87 -6.24 11.74
CA VAL A 298 -29.18 -5.76 10.53
C VAL A 298 -27.73 -6.23 10.63
N LEU A 299 -27.45 -7.38 10.04
CA LEU A 299 -26.09 -7.85 9.78
C LEU A 299 -25.63 -7.17 8.50
N SER A 300 -24.62 -6.32 8.61
CA SER A 300 -23.95 -5.76 7.45
C SER A 300 -23.21 -6.89 6.74
N PRO A 301 -23.53 -7.24 5.47
CA PRO A 301 -22.53 -7.92 4.66
C PRO A 301 -21.30 -7.02 4.59
N SER A 302 -20.11 -7.59 4.66
CA SER A 302 -18.90 -6.83 4.34
C SER A 302 -19.13 -6.24 2.94
N PRO A 303 -18.98 -4.92 2.74
CA PRO A 303 -19.20 -4.32 1.44
C PRO A 303 -18.34 -5.05 0.40
N PRO A 304 -18.83 -5.26 -0.84
CA PRO A 304 -17.95 -5.69 -1.91
C PRO A 304 -16.74 -4.77 -1.90
N HIS A 305 -15.53 -5.30 -2.14
CA HIS A 305 -14.36 -4.44 -2.33
C HIS A 305 -14.75 -3.39 -3.36
N VAL A 306 -14.97 -2.15 -2.90
CA VAL A 306 -14.96 -1.01 -3.78
C VAL A 306 -13.51 -1.00 -4.23
N GLU A 307 -13.24 -1.33 -5.48
CA GLU A 307 -11.98 -0.89 -6.08
C GLU A 307 -12.00 0.63 -5.90
N GLU A 308 -11.30 1.10 -4.86
CA GLU A 308 -11.06 2.52 -4.70
C GLU A 308 -10.49 2.99 -6.03
N PRO A 309 -11.05 4.03 -6.65
CA PRO A 309 -10.54 4.51 -7.92
C PRO A 309 -9.05 4.71 -7.77
N THR A 310 -8.26 4.03 -8.60
CA THR A 310 -6.80 4.13 -8.57
C THR A 310 -6.43 5.60 -8.69
N ILE A 311 -5.76 6.12 -7.66
CA ILE A 311 -5.20 7.46 -7.70
C ILE A 311 -3.93 7.34 -8.53
N GLU A 312 -4.03 7.69 -9.81
CA GLU A 312 -2.88 7.67 -10.71
C GLU A 312 -1.76 8.56 -10.15
N PRO A 313 -0.53 8.04 -9.99
CA PRO A 313 0.58 8.80 -9.47
C PRO A 313 0.99 9.88 -10.48
N LEU A 314 0.87 11.15 -10.08
CA LEU A 314 1.37 12.27 -10.88
C LEU A 314 2.91 12.23 -10.96
N SER A 315 3.49 12.90 -11.96
CA SER A 315 4.93 13.14 -11.98
C SER A 315 5.33 14.11 -10.87
N PRO A 316 6.46 13.90 -10.16
CA PRO A 316 6.99 14.87 -9.20
C PRO A 316 7.24 16.26 -9.85
N ALA A 317 7.03 17.35 -9.11
CA ALA A 317 7.27 18.72 -9.59
C ALA A 317 8.75 19.00 -9.89
N LEU A 318 9.63 18.33 -9.15
CA LEU A 318 11.08 18.35 -9.32
C LEU A 318 11.65 17.03 -8.83
N VAL A 319 12.63 16.50 -9.56
CA VAL A 319 13.53 15.42 -9.12
C VAL A 319 14.94 15.95 -9.31
N LEU A 320 15.76 15.93 -8.25
CA LEU A 320 17.10 16.48 -8.24
C LEU A 320 18.07 15.40 -7.73
N ALA A 321 18.96 14.92 -8.59
CA ALA A 321 20.00 14.00 -8.17
C ALA A 321 21.11 14.76 -7.45
N VAL A 322 21.63 14.18 -6.37
CA VAL A 322 22.61 14.81 -5.49
C VAL A 322 23.75 13.83 -5.28
N GLU A 323 24.97 14.22 -5.66
CA GLU A 323 26.15 13.58 -5.09
C GLU A 323 26.29 14.09 -3.65
N VAL A 324 26.25 13.17 -2.69
CA VAL A 324 26.07 13.49 -1.27
C VAL A 324 27.31 14.26 -0.78
N PRO A 325 27.15 15.50 -0.27
CA PRO A 325 28.28 16.29 0.21
C PRO A 325 28.80 15.75 1.55
N TYR A 326 30.02 16.15 1.92
CA TYR A 326 30.65 15.72 3.18
C TYR A 326 29.78 16.00 4.42
N TRP A 327 29.08 17.14 4.43
CA TRP A 327 28.14 17.51 5.49
C TRP A 327 27.08 16.44 5.79
N GLU A 328 26.48 15.87 4.74
CA GLU A 328 25.44 14.84 4.89
C GLU A 328 26.03 13.52 5.39
N LEU A 329 27.18 13.13 4.87
CA LEU A 329 27.90 11.93 5.34
C LEU A 329 28.28 12.07 6.82
N ALA A 330 28.78 13.24 7.23
CA ALA A 330 29.19 13.48 8.60
C ALA A 330 28.04 13.44 9.61
N ARG A 331 26.81 13.69 9.17
CA ARG A 331 25.60 13.60 10.00
C ARG A 331 25.01 12.19 10.05
N ARG A 332 25.18 11.40 9.00
CA ARG A 332 24.58 10.06 8.86
C ARG A 332 25.50 8.95 9.36
N LEU A 333 26.80 9.10 9.17
CA LEU A 333 27.80 8.08 9.52
C LEU A 333 28.29 8.23 10.95
N SER A 334 28.65 7.10 11.58
CA SER A 334 29.38 7.13 12.85
C SER A 334 30.78 7.68 12.64
N ARG A 335 31.43 8.19 13.70
CA ARG A 335 32.83 8.65 13.61
C ARG A 335 33.80 7.56 13.13
N ALA A 336 33.48 6.29 13.39
CA ALA A 336 34.30 5.17 12.94
C ALA A 336 34.18 4.99 11.43
N ASP A 337 32.95 4.96 10.89
CA ASP A 337 32.70 4.78 9.46
C ASP A 337 33.24 5.97 8.65
N LEU A 338 33.05 7.18 9.18
CA LEU A 338 33.58 8.41 8.59
C LEU A 338 35.11 8.41 8.50
N ALA A 339 35.81 7.74 9.42
CA ALA A 339 37.27 7.61 9.40
C ALA A 339 37.78 6.62 8.34
N TYR A 340 36.90 5.76 7.80
CA TYR A 340 37.22 4.86 6.69
C TYR A 340 36.99 5.51 5.32
N LEU A 341 36.30 6.65 5.27
CA LEU A 341 35.99 7.37 4.05
C LEU A 341 37.28 7.89 3.38
N THR A 342 37.51 7.49 2.14
CA THR A 342 38.63 7.91 1.30
C THR A 342 38.18 8.88 0.22
N ASP A 343 39.12 9.42 -0.57
CA ASP A 343 38.81 10.28 -1.72
C ASP A 343 38.25 9.52 -2.93
N THR A 344 38.32 8.19 -2.91
CA THR A 344 37.73 7.31 -3.94
C THR A 344 36.31 6.89 -3.65
N ASP A 345 35.73 7.35 -2.54
CA ASP A 345 34.40 6.93 -2.10
C ASP A 345 33.41 8.06 -2.33
N THR A 346 32.32 7.76 -3.01
CA THR A 346 31.22 8.69 -3.25
C THR A 346 29.87 8.02 -3.05
N TYR A 347 28.86 8.83 -2.75
CA TYR A 347 27.52 8.39 -2.42
C TYR A 347 26.53 9.19 -3.25
N LEU A 348 25.48 8.51 -3.67
CA LEU A 348 24.43 9.07 -4.49
C LEU A 348 23.14 9.20 -3.69
N GLY A 349 22.44 10.31 -3.90
CA GLY A 349 21.08 10.48 -3.44
C GLY A 349 20.23 11.27 -4.43
N ALA A 350 18.98 11.48 -4.06
CA ALA A 350 18.11 12.42 -4.75
C ALA A 350 17.11 13.06 -3.80
N LEU A 351 16.57 14.19 -4.24
CA LEU A 351 15.43 14.87 -3.65
C LEU A 351 14.30 14.87 -4.67
N ALA A 352 13.07 14.65 -4.24
CA ALA A 352 11.90 14.84 -5.07
C ALA A 352 10.87 15.70 -4.35
N ALA A 353 10.13 16.52 -5.09
CA ALA A 353 9.01 17.31 -4.58
C ALA A 353 7.69 16.85 -5.21
N ALA A 354 6.62 16.80 -4.42
CA ALA A 354 5.32 16.37 -4.92
C ALA A 354 4.83 17.29 -6.04
N GLY A 355 4.29 16.70 -7.11
CA GLY A 355 3.67 17.37 -8.24
C GLY A 355 2.17 17.64 -8.07
N GLY A 356 1.52 17.01 -7.10
CA GLY A 356 0.11 17.26 -6.82
C GLY A 356 -0.42 16.48 -5.61
N SER A 357 -1.74 16.54 -5.42
CA SER A 357 -2.42 15.84 -4.32
C SER A 357 -2.43 14.33 -4.51
N GLY A 358 -2.41 13.57 -3.42
CA GLY A 358 -2.53 12.10 -3.43
C GLY A 358 -1.20 11.35 -3.55
N GLN A 359 -0.10 12.04 -3.87
CA GLN A 359 1.25 11.48 -3.77
C GLN A 359 1.68 11.42 -2.30
N LEU A 360 1.95 10.22 -1.81
CA LEU A 360 2.31 9.98 -0.41
C LEU A 360 3.81 10.08 -0.21
N ASN A 361 4.57 9.29 -0.97
CA ASN A 361 6.01 9.23 -0.94
C ASN A 361 6.55 8.82 -2.32
N TRP A 362 7.87 8.70 -2.44
CA TRP A 362 8.52 8.30 -3.67
C TRP A 362 9.64 7.28 -3.39
N GLN A 363 10.14 6.62 -4.43
CA GLN A 363 11.30 5.75 -4.34
C GLN A 363 12.42 6.29 -5.21
N LEU A 364 13.62 6.45 -4.63
CA LEU A 364 14.85 6.63 -5.38
C LEU A 364 15.06 5.40 -6.25
N ALA A 365 15.28 5.61 -7.53
CA ALA A 365 15.62 4.57 -8.48
C ALA A 365 16.91 4.91 -9.22
N THR A 366 17.78 3.92 -9.42
CA THR A 366 19.08 4.12 -10.07
C THR A 366 19.35 3.07 -11.14
N GLY A 367 20.26 3.35 -12.07
CA GLY A 367 20.63 2.41 -13.14
C GLY A 367 21.92 2.80 -13.86
N ALA A 368 22.61 1.83 -14.46
CA ALA A 368 23.96 2.03 -15.01
C ALA A 368 24.01 2.76 -16.38
N SER A 369 22.93 2.71 -17.19
CA SER A 369 22.91 3.38 -18.49
C SER A 369 21.55 3.30 -19.18
N GLY A 370 20.71 4.34 -19.18
CA GLY A 370 19.50 4.50 -20.02
C GLY A 370 18.47 3.35 -20.05
N GLY A 371 18.70 2.29 -19.29
CA GLY A 371 17.89 1.10 -19.15
C GLY A 371 17.03 1.20 -17.90
N ASP A 372 16.45 0.08 -17.50
CA ASP A 372 15.47 0.04 -16.43
C ASP A 372 16.07 0.57 -15.12
N LEU A 373 15.45 1.62 -14.59
CA LEU A 373 15.75 2.13 -13.26
C LEU A 373 15.19 1.16 -12.21
N THR A 374 16.01 0.74 -11.27
CA THR A 374 15.59 -0.14 -10.18
C THR A 374 15.37 0.66 -8.92
N ALA A 375 14.25 0.43 -8.23
CA ALA A 375 13.97 1.05 -6.94
C ALA A 375 15.04 0.65 -5.90
N VAL A 376 15.55 1.63 -5.16
CA VAL A 376 16.62 1.49 -4.17
C VAL A 376 16.08 1.70 -2.76
N VAL A 377 15.49 2.87 -2.51
CA VAL A 377 15.01 3.27 -1.18
C VAL A 377 13.81 4.20 -1.31
N GLY A 378 12.84 4.06 -0.41
CA GLY A 378 11.69 4.95 -0.32
C GLY A 378 12.00 6.16 0.55
N GLU A 379 11.49 7.33 0.17
CA GLU A 379 11.64 8.55 0.95
C GLU A 379 10.42 9.46 0.78
N ASP A 380 10.25 10.36 1.74
CA ASP A 380 9.22 11.37 1.73
C ASP A 380 9.58 12.55 0.80
N TYR A 381 8.57 13.30 0.33
CA TYR A 381 8.80 14.44 -0.56
C TYR A 381 9.44 15.64 0.17
N ALA A 382 10.37 16.31 -0.49
CA ALA A 382 11.01 17.53 0.00
C ALA A 382 10.14 18.78 -0.22
N PRO A 383 10.28 19.83 0.62
CA PRO A 383 9.65 21.13 0.38
C PRO A 383 10.23 21.80 -0.87
N LEU A 384 9.36 22.42 -1.68
CA LEU A 384 9.74 23.14 -2.90
C LEU A 384 9.10 24.53 -2.93
N LEU A 385 9.94 25.55 -3.06
CA LEU A 385 9.57 26.95 -3.23
C LEU A 385 10.12 27.48 -4.56
N THR A 386 9.60 28.63 -4.99
CA THR A 386 10.14 29.43 -6.10
C THR A 386 10.43 30.84 -5.58
N LEU A 387 11.59 31.40 -5.91
CA LEU A 387 11.93 32.78 -5.57
C LEU A 387 11.21 33.75 -6.50
N ASP A 388 10.51 34.74 -5.97
CA ASP A 388 9.77 35.70 -6.80
C ASP A 388 10.66 36.87 -7.26
N VAL A 389 11.86 37.00 -6.71
CA VAL A 389 12.85 38.03 -7.02
C VAL A 389 14.20 37.42 -7.40
N ALA A 390 14.98 38.15 -8.20
CA ALA A 390 16.35 37.79 -8.49
C ALA A 390 17.25 38.03 -7.27
N LEU A 391 18.24 37.16 -7.06
CA LEU A 391 19.27 37.32 -6.04
C LEU A 391 20.61 37.67 -6.70
N PRO A 392 21.36 38.66 -6.18
CA PRO A 392 22.70 38.96 -6.67
C PRO A 392 23.72 37.89 -6.20
N ALA A 393 24.87 37.83 -6.88
CA ALA A 393 26.04 37.09 -6.42
C ALA A 393 26.71 37.83 -5.25
N SER A 394 26.15 37.65 -4.05
CA SER A 394 26.50 38.38 -2.84
C SER A 394 26.68 37.43 -1.67
N GLU A 395 27.69 37.69 -0.83
CA GLU A 395 27.85 37.03 0.48
C GLU A 395 26.82 37.51 1.52
N VAL A 396 26.13 38.62 1.25
CA VAL A 396 25.14 39.17 2.19
C VAL A 396 23.93 38.27 2.22
N ASP A 397 23.44 37.98 3.42
CA ASP A 397 22.21 37.24 3.62
C ASP A 397 21.05 37.89 2.87
N ALA A 398 20.26 37.07 2.19
CA ALA A 398 19.08 37.53 1.49
C ALA A 398 17.91 37.53 2.49
N ILE A 399 17.49 38.71 2.92
CA ILE A 399 16.44 38.90 3.94
C ILE A 399 15.11 39.29 3.28
N GLY A 400 14.01 38.70 3.73
CA GLY A 400 12.66 38.99 3.31
C GLY A 400 12.39 38.64 1.85
N VAL A 401 13.03 37.59 1.33
CA VAL A 401 12.91 37.19 -0.07
C VAL A 401 11.50 36.66 -0.33
N PRO A 402 10.70 37.28 -1.21
CA PRO A 402 9.37 36.78 -1.54
C PRO A 402 9.46 35.43 -2.27
N VAL A 403 8.60 34.50 -1.87
CA VAL A 403 8.56 33.13 -2.39
C VAL A 403 7.15 32.63 -2.67
N THR A 404 7.02 31.81 -3.70
CA THR A 404 5.82 31.03 -3.99
C THR A 404 6.01 29.57 -3.58
N ALA A 405 5.12 29.03 -2.73
CA ALA A 405 5.15 27.62 -2.36
C ALA A 405 4.61 26.73 -3.48
N ILE A 406 5.38 25.70 -3.85
CA ILE A 406 5.00 24.71 -4.88
C ILE A 406 4.61 23.38 -4.22
N SER A 407 5.37 22.93 -3.23
CA SER A 407 5.12 21.66 -2.53
C SER A 407 5.54 21.78 -1.07
N GLN A 408 4.64 21.41 -0.16
CA GLN A 408 4.88 21.15 1.26
C GLN A 408 5.78 22.18 1.98
N PRO A 409 5.53 23.50 1.84
CA PRO A 409 6.36 24.55 2.47
C PRO A 409 6.48 24.40 3.99
N GLU A 410 5.48 23.79 4.65
CA GLU A 410 5.45 23.53 6.09
C GLU A 410 6.56 22.61 6.59
N ARG A 411 7.23 21.88 5.69
CA ARG A 411 8.38 21.03 6.03
C ARG A 411 9.69 21.81 6.18
N LEU A 412 9.76 23.04 5.67
CA LEU A 412 10.96 23.84 5.76
C LEU A 412 11.10 24.50 7.14
N ALA A 413 12.20 24.25 7.83
CA ALA A 413 12.47 24.82 9.15
C ALA A 413 13.73 25.70 9.18
N VAL A 414 13.79 26.59 10.18
CA VAL A 414 14.99 27.38 10.49
C VAL A 414 16.13 26.45 10.85
N GLY A 415 17.31 26.69 10.26
CA GLY A 415 18.50 25.86 10.44
C GLY A 415 18.64 24.73 9.42
N ASP A 416 17.60 24.46 8.62
CA ASP A 416 17.73 23.60 7.44
C ASP A 416 18.59 24.28 6.38
N TYR A 417 19.09 23.49 5.44
CA TYR A 417 19.65 24.02 4.20
C TYR A 417 18.86 23.53 3.00
N ALA A 418 18.94 24.29 1.92
CA ALA A 418 18.24 24.06 0.68
C ALA A 418 19.18 24.28 -0.52
N TYR A 419 18.84 23.69 -1.66
CA TYR A 419 19.51 23.95 -2.92
C TYR A 419 18.70 24.92 -3.78
N LEU A 420 19.36 25.97 -4.26
CA LEU A 420 18.90 26.77 -5.39
C LEU A 420 19.27 26.03 -6.68
N VAL A 421 18.26 25.80 -7.52
CA VAL A 421 18.38 25.00 -8.74
C VAL A 421 18.43 25.92 -9.95
N ALA A 422 19.49 25.81 -10.75
CA ALA A 422 19.66 26.59 -11.98
C ALA A 422 18.62 26.21 -13.03
N ALA A 423 18.45 27.08 -14.03
CA ALA A 423 17.52 26.86 -15.14
C ALA A 423 17.77 25.57 -15.94
N ASN A 424 19.00 25.06 -15.93
CA ASN A 424 19.38 23.78 -16.54
C ASN A 424 19.14 22.56 -15.63
N GLY A 425 18.51 22.75 -14.47
CA GLY A 425 18.22 21.72 -13.48
C GLY A 425 19.37 21.41 -12.52
N ALA A 426 20.58 21.95 -12.72
CA ALA A 426 21.73 21.67 -11.86
C ALA A 426 21.64 22.37 -10.50
N ILE A 427 22.30 21.81 -9.49
CA ILE A 427 22.52 22.47 -8.20
C ILE A 427 23.44 23.67 -8.45
N ALA A 428 22.94 24.88 -8.18
CA ALA A 428 23.70 26.11 -8.36
C ALA A 428 24.35 26.56 -7.05
N GLU A 429 23.58 26.56 -5.95
CA GLU A 429 24.02 27.09 -4.66
C GLU A 429 23.28 26.39 -3.52
N ALA A 430 23.99 26.06 -2.44
CA ALA A 430 23.38 25.68 -1.17
C ALA A 430 23.19 26.94 -0.32
N VAL A 431 22.01 27.06 0.30
CA VAL A 431 21.64 28.18 1.19
C VAL A 431 21.13 27.63 2.51
N ALA A 432 21.39 28.34 3.62
CA ALA A 432 20.82 28.01 4.92
C ALA A 432 19.57 28.85 5.17
N VAL A 433 18.53 28.23 5.73
CA VAL A 433 17.27 28.90 6.07
C VAL A 433 17.42 29.58 7.42
N LEU A 434 17.40 30.91 7.43
CA LEU A 434 17.52 31.73 8.63
C LEU A 434 16.16 32.04 9.25
N ALA A 435 15.15 32.24 8.41
CA ALA A 435 13.76 32.45 8.80
C ALA A 435 12.83 32.04 7.66
N PHE A 436 11.63 31.58 7.98
CA PHE A 436 10.57 31.33 7.01
C PHE A 436 9.23 31.81 7.58
N ASP A 437 8.61 32.78 6.90
CA ASP A 437 7.30 33.31 7.24
C ASP A 437 6.28 32.90 6.17
N ALA A 438 5.57 31.81 6.47
CA ALA A 438 4.55 31.26 5.58
C ALA A 438 3.35 32.20 5.38
N ALA A 439 3.05 33.09 6.34
CA ALA A 439 1.91 33.99 6.26
C ALA A 439 2.18 35.16 5.31
N ASN A 440 3.41 35.68 5.32
CA ASN A 440 3.86 36.74 4.42
C ASN A 440 4.54 36.21 3.14
N ALA A 441 4.71 34.89 3.02
CA ALA A 441 5.36 34.23 1.91
C ALA A 441 6.79 34.76 1.67
N THR A 442 7.56 34.88 2.75
CA THR A 442 8.95 35.37 2.71
C THR A 442 9.93 34.42 3.39
N ILE A 443 11.16 34.38 2.90
CA ILE A 443 12.25 33.57 3.46
C ILE A 443 13.52 34.41 3.64
N ASP A 444 14.27 34.13 4.71
CA ASP A 444 15.60 34.67 4.95
C ASP A 444 16.64 33.57 4.71
N LEU A 445 17.68 33.86 3.93
CA LEU A 445 18.66 32.88 3.46
C LEU A 445 20.09 33.36 3.68
N ALA A 446 20.89 32.53 4.35
CA ALA A 446 22.35 32.65 4.34
C ALA A 446 22.89 32.01 3.05
N ARG A 447 23.71 32.78 2.32
CA ARG A 447 24.14 32.48 0.94
C ARG A 447 25.41 31.62 0.92
N GLY A 448 25.55 30.78 -0.11
CA GLY A 448 26.78 30.03 -0.43
C GLY A 448 27.35 29.23 0.73
N VAL A 449 26.58 28.29 1.29
CA VAL A 449 27.01 27.44 2.40
C VAL A 449 27.62 26.12 1.92
N LEU A 450 28.22 25.37 2.84
CA LEU A 450 28.89 24.10 2.58
C LEU A 450 30.01 24.23 1.52
N ASP A 451 29.94 23.44 0.46
CA ASP A 451 30.89 23.37 -0.65
C ASP A 451 30.50 24.27 -1.85
N THR A 452 29.53 25.17 -1.66
CA THR A 452 29.04 26.08 -2.70
C THR A 452 29.40 27.53 -2.41
N THR A 453 29.32 28.39 -3.43
CA THR A 453 29.59 29.83 -3.30
C THR A 453 28.38 30.66 -3.74
N PRO A 454 28.21 31.90 -3.24
CA PRO A 454 27.07 32.73 -3.63
C PRO A 454 27.08 33.07 -5.12
N GLN A 455 25.96 32.81 -5.82
CA GLN A 455 25.81 33.09 -7.25
C GLN A 455 24.62 34.02 -7.54
N ALA A 456 24.53 34.51 -8.77
CA ALA A 456 23.37 35.29 -9.20
C ALA A 456 22.25 34.33 -9.63
N HIS A 457 21.04 34.59 -9.14
CA HIS A 457 19.84 33.81 -9.45
C HIS A 457 18.76 34.71 -10.03
N ALA A 458 18.00 34.21 -11.01
CA ALA A 458 16.88 34.94 -11.57
C ALA A 458 15.61 34.79 -10.70
N SER A 459 14.64 35.69 -10.89
CA SER A 459 13.27 35.41 -10.42
C SER A 459 12.76 34.14 -11.11
N GLY A 460 12.03 33.32 -10.38
CA GLY A 460 11.59 31.98 -10.82
C GLY A 460 12.57 30.85 -10.46
N THR A 461 13.71 31.14 -9.83
CA THR A 461 14.63 30.09 -9.36
C THR A 461 13.95 29.21 -8.31
N ARG A 462 14.08 27.88 -8.47
CA ARG A 462 13.51 26.90 -7.53
C ARG A 462 14.44 26.70 -6.35
N LEU A 463 13.87 26.60 -5.16
CA LEU A 463 14.53 26.26 -3.91
C LEU A 463 13.94 24.95 -3.38
N ILE A 464 14.74 23.90 -3.28
CA ILE A 464 14.33 22.61 -2.71
C ILE A 464 15.04 22.37 -1.38
N GLY A 465 14.28 22.16 -0.30
CA GLY A 465 14.85 21.87 1.01
C GLY A 465 15.43 20.46 1.09
N VAL A 466 16.50 20.28 1.86
CA VAL A 466 17.17 18.97 1.98
C VAL A 466 16.73 18.23 3.24
N GLY A 467 16.90 18.86 4.41
CA GLY A 467 16.57 18.31 5.74
C GLY A 467 16.73 16.80 5.86
N GLU A 468 15.67 16.10 6.29
CA GLU A 468 15.66 14.63 6.40
C GLU A 468 15.20 13.94 5.09
N TRP A 469 14.90 14.69 4.03
CA TRP A 469 14.23 14.19 2.81
C TRP A 469 15.18 13.76 1.69
N LEU A 470 16.50 13.83 1.92
CA LEU A 470 17.49 13.34 0.97
C LEU A 470 17.58 11.81 1.03
N ALA A 471 16.91 11.16 0.08
CA ALA A 471 17.01 9.73 -0.16
C ALA A 471 18.43 9.42 -0.63
N SER A 472 19.15 8.53 0.05
CA SER A 472 20.50 8.12 -0.35
C SER A 472 20.55 6.62 -0.60
N GLU A 473 21.24 6.24 -1.67
CA GLU A 473 21.63 4.85 -1.89
C GLU A 473 22.64 4.42 -0.82
N GLY A 474 22.49 3.21 -0.29
CA GLY A 474 23.42 2.65 0.70
C GLY A 474 24.70 2.05 0.11
N ALA A 475 24.79 1.98 -1.22
CA ALA A 475 25.95 1.48 -1.94
C ALA A 475 27.01 2.58 -2.09
N GLU A 476 28.25 2.21 -1.76
CA GLU A 476 29.44 3.00 -2.06
C GLU A 476 29.72 2.94 -3.58
N ARG A 477 30.09 4.09 -4.14
CA ARG A 477 30.39 4.28 -5.57
C ARG A 477 31.76 4.94 -5.72
N ALA A 478 32.34 4.88 -6.92
CA ALA A 478 33.60 5.54 -7.23
C ALA A 478 33.42 6.83 -8.08
N PRO A 479 34.29 7.85 -7.90
CA PRO A 479 34.39 8.97 -8.83
C PRO A 479 34.58 8.51 -10.28
N GLY A 480 33.92 9.18 -11.22
CA GLY A 480 33.92 8.86 -12.64
C GLY A 480 32.81 7.89 -13.07
N GLU A 481 32.13 7.22 -12.13
CA GLU A 481 30.95 6.42 -12.46
C GLU A 481 29.82 7.29 -13.03
N SER A 482 29.07 6.73 -13.99
CA SER A 482 27.94 7.37 -14.64
C SER A 482 26.66 6.64 -14.26
N VAL A 483 25.71 7.35 -13.64
CA VAL A 483 24.52 6.74 -13.03
C VAL A 483 23.28 7.48 -13.47
N PHE A 484 22.27 6.74 -13.92
CA PHE A 484 20.94 7.27 -14.14
C PHE A 484 20.16 7.30 -12.82
N VAL A 485 19.44 8.38 -12.57
CA VAL A 485 18.73 8.64 -11.32
C VAL A 485 17.31 9.08 -11.63
N GLY A 486 16.34 8.47 -10.96
CA GLY A 486 14.96 8.87 -11.05
C GLY A 486 14.21 8.72 -9.73
N ALA A 487 13.02 9.29 -9.68
CA ALA A 487 12.07 9.14 -8.60
C ALA A 487 10.84 8.41 -9.11
N ILE A 488 10.43 7.34 -8.43
CA ILE A 488 9.20 6.64 -8.73
C ILE A 488 8.10 7.14 -7.75
N PRO A 489 7.09 7.89 -8.21
CA PRO A 489 6.05 8.42 -7.35
C PRO A 489 5.10 7.32 -6.86
N ARG A 490 4.59 7.43 -5.63
CA ARG A 490 3.64 6.48 -5.05
C ARG A 490 2.41 7.16 -4.47
N THR A 491 1.26 6.53 -4.67
CA THR A 491 -0.02 6.90 -4.05
C THR A 491 -0.46 5.79 -3.09
N SER A 492 -1.61 5.93 -2.45
CA SER A 492 -2.17 4.88 -1.58
C SER A 492 -2.53 3.60 -2.33
N THR A 493 -2.76 3.69 -3.64
CA THR A 493 -3.32 2.61 -4.47
C THR A 493 -2.40 2.15 -5.58
N ASP A 494 -1.39 2.94 -5.98
CA ASP A 494 -0.55 2.63 -7.16
C ASP A 494 0.87 3.24 -7.09
N GLN A 495 1.73 2.81 -8.01
CA GLN A 495 3.09 3.30 -8.24
C GLN A 495 3.25 3.76 -9.69
N GLY A 496 3.81 4.96 -9.90
CA GLY A 496 3.94 5.53 -11.24
C GLY A 496 5.20 5.06 -11.96
N ASP A 497 5.42 5.60 -13.15
CA ASP A 497 6.66 5.38 -13.89
C ASP A 497 7.83 6.20 -13.29
N PRO A 498 9.09 5.71 -13.41
CA PRO A 498 10.26 6.44 -12.95
C PRO A 498 10.44 7.77 -13.71
N VAL A 499 10.53 8.86 -12.96
CA VAL A 499 10.79 10.21 -13.50
C VAL A 499 12.25 10.57 -13.29
N LEU A 500 12.98 10.80 -14.39
CA LEU A 500 14.41 11.12 -14.36
C LEU A 500 14.71 12.46 -13.67
N ALA A 501 15.87 12.55 -13.02
CA ALA A 501 16.32 13.78 -12.39
C ALA A 501 16.62 14.90 -13.41
N ALA A 502 16.27 16.13 -13.03
CA ALA A 502 16.31 17.31 -13.89
C ALA A 502 17.72 17.81 -14.22
N ASN A 503 18.73 17.47 -13.41
CA ASN A 503 20.12 17.89 -13.58
C ASN A 503 20.91 17.09 -14.64
N GLY A 504 20.22 16.45 -15.58
CA GLY A 504 20.84 15.70 -16.68
C GLY A 504 21.12 14.23 -16.33
N GLN A 505 21.20 13.40 -17.37
CA GLN A 505 21.33 11.94 -17.28
C GLN A 505 22.28 11.41 -18.37
N PRO A 506 23.23 10.50 -18.07
CA PRO A 506 23.61 10.06 -16.72
C PRO A 506 24.26 11.19 -15.90
N MET A 507 24.21 11.09 -14.58
CA MET A 507 25.01 11.88 -13.67
C MET A 507 26.40 11.26 -13.52
N VAL A 508 27.45 12.03 -13.73
CA VAL A 508 28.84 11.58 -13.52
C VAL A 508 29.29 12.00 -12.12
N LEU A 509 29.70 11.04 -11.30
CA LEU A 509 30.14 11.30 -9.93
C LEU A 509 31.53 11.95 -9.91
N ALA A 510 31.70 13.05 -9.19
CA ALA A 510 32.93 13.84 -9.15
C ALA A 510 33.83 13.54 -7.94
N GLY A 511 33.34 12.79 -6.95
CA GLY A 511 33.99 12.66 -5.64
C GLY A 511 33.70 13.86 -4.74
N ARG A 512 32.48 14.42 -4.82
CA ARG A 512 32.11 15.72 -4.21
C ARG A 512 32.44 15.81 -2.72
N GLN A 513 32.24 14.73 -1.96
CA GLN A 513 32.55 14.72 -0.52
C GLN A 513 34.03 14.97 -0.22
N ALA A 514 34.94 14.56 -1.11
CA ALA A 514 36.38 14.68 -0.92
C ALA A 514 36.90 16.09 -1.17
N LEU A 515 36.18 16.91 -1.94
CA LEU A 515 36.63 18.24 -2.36
C LEU A 515 36.74 19.19 -1.15
N PRO A 516 37.79 20.02 -1.06
CA PRO A 516 37.90 21.02 0.00
C PRO A 516 36.79 22.06 -0.14
N TYR A 517 36.34 22.63 0.98
CA TYR A 517 35.38 23.73 0.93
C TYR A 517 36.02 24.99 0.33
N PRO A 518 35.28 25.78 -0.47
CA PRO A 518 35.80 27.04 -0.99
C PRO A 518 36.10 28.02 0.15
N PRO A 519 37.03 28.97 -0.04
CA PRO A 519 37.29 29.99 0.97
C PRO A 519 36.02 30.78 1.31
N GLY A 520 35.89 31.18 2.57
CA GLY A 520 34.81 32.03 3.06
C GLY A 520 35.23 33.49 3.19
N ARG A 521 34.28 34.37 3.51
CA ARG A 521 34.51 35.76 3.94
C ARG A 521 35.49 36.52 3.05
N ILE A 522 35.19 36.59 1.75
CA ILE A 522 36.06 37.27 0.80
C ILE A 522 36.01 38.77 1.05
N ARG A 523 37.17 39.39 1.21
CA ARG A 523 37.32 40.84 1.40
C ARG A 523 38.25 41.40 0.35
N LEU A 524 37.73 42.31 -0.47
CA LEU A 524 38.49 43.05 -1.49
C LEU A 524 38.84 44.41 -0.90
N ASN A 525 40.11 44.67 -0.63
CA ASN A 525 40.58 45.84 0.11
C ASN A 525 39.80 46.07 1.42
N GLY A 526 39.43 44.98 2.10
CA GLY A 526 38.67 45.02 3.36
C GLY A 526 37.15 45.12 3.22
N GLN A 527 36.60 45.27 2.01
CA GLN A 527 35.16 45.37 1.76
C GLN A 527 34.57 44.03 1.29
N THR A 528 33.34 43.72 1.68
CA THR A 528 32.61 42.52 1.22
C THR A 528 32.31 42.60 -0.28
N GLU A 529 31.79 43.74 -0.72
CA GLU A 529 31.52 44.03 -2.11
C GLU A 529 32.21 45.33 -2.49
N LEU A 530 33.18 45.24 -3.40
CA LEU A 530 33.91 46.40 -3.89
C LEU A 530 33.61 46.58 -5.38
N ALA A 531 32.84 47.61 -5.72
CA ALA A 531 32.50 47.89 -7.12
C ALA A 531 33.70 48.40 -7.92
N VAL A 532 34.59 49.17 -7.29
CA VAL A 532 35.75 49.81 -7.92
C VAL A 532 36.97 49.70 -7.02
N VAL A 533 38.09 49.22 -7.55
CA VAL A 533 39.39 49.23 -6.86
C VAL A 533 40.33 50.28 -7.44
N ALA A 534 40.96 51.07 -6.57
CA ALA A 534 42.05 51.98 -6.92
C ALA A 534 43.37 51.47 -6.33
N GLY A 535 44.43 51.49 -7.15
CA GLY A 535 45.75 51.03 -6.72
C GLY A 535 45.86 49.52 -6.60
N ASP A 536 46.48 49.06 -5.53
CA ASP A 536 46.69 47.64 -5.23
C ASP A 536 45.36 46.96 -4.90
N LEU A 537 45.23 45.71 -5.36
CA LEU A 537 44.13 44.84 -4.99
C LEU A 537 44.62 43.81 -3.98
N THR A 538 44.19 43.97 -2.74
CA THR A 538 44.33 42.97 -1.68
C THR A 538 43.06 42.13 -1.66
N VAL A 539 43.23 40.84 -1.91
CA VAL A 539 42.18 39.83 -1.80
C VAL A 539 42.46 39.05 -0.52
N ALA A 540 41.54 39.10 0.44
CA ALA A 540 41.62 38.34 1.68
C ALA A 540 40.44 37.38 1.80
N TRP A 541 40.62 36.27 2.51
CA TRP A 541 39.60 35.25 2.74
C TRP A 541 39.78 34.63 4.12
N ALA A 542 38.76 33.90 4.57
CA ALA A 542 38.81 33.05 5.75
C ALA A 542 38.97 31.58 5.32
N HIS A 543 39.75 30.83 6.09
CA HIS A 543 39.81 29.38 5.89
C HIS A 543 38.48 28.72 6.25
N ARG A 544 38.14 27.67 5.48
CA ARG A 544 37.02 26.76 5.72
C ARG A 544 37.56 25.34 5.75
N ASP A 545 37.08 24.55 6.70
CA ASP A 545 37.48 23.15 6.87
C ASP A 545 36.22 22.27 6.91
N ARG A 546 36.06 21.43 5.89
CA ARG A 546 34.89 20.53 5.78
C ARG A 546 34.77 19.59 6.98
N THR A 547 35.90 19.16 7.56
CA THR A 547 35.96 18.19 8.67
C THR A 547 35.62 18.83 10.01
N GLN A 548 35.83 20.14 10.16
CA GLN A 548 35.48 20.89 11.38
C GLN A 548 34.09 21.55 11.30
N GLN A 549 33.59 21.82 10.11
CA GLN A 549 32.26 22.41 9.89
C GLN A 549 31.13 21.36 9.88
N THR A 550 31.01 20.58 10.95
CA THR A 550 30.02 19.48 11.07
C THR A 550 28.97 19.71 12.16
N ALA A 551 29.12 20.76 12.97
CA ALA A 551 28.21 21.05 14.10
C ALA A 551 27.00 21.92 13.71
N TYR A 552 27.18 22.85 12.77
CA TYR A 552 26.15 23.75 12.25
C TYR A 552 26.56 24.22 10.85
N ILE A 553 25.61 24.80 10.12
CA ILE A 553 25.88 25.37 8.79
C ILE A 553 26.59 26.71 8.95
N VAL A 554 27.87 26.74 8.58
CA VAL A 554 28.70 27.95 8.63
C VAL A 554 28.33 28.91 7.50
N GLN A 555 28.06 30.15 7.88
CA GLN A 555 27.69 31.25 6.98
C GLN A 555 28.93 31.91 6.36
N GLN A 556 28.74 32.70 5.29
CA GLN A 556 29.85 33.24 4.51
C GLN A 556 30.65 34.33 5.22
N ASP A 557 30.09 35.06 6.17
CA ASP A 557 30.77 36.16 6.85
C ASP A 557 31.55 35.74 8.11
N GLU A 558 31.46 34.46 8.47
CA GLU A 558 32.08 33.88 9.66
C GLU A 558 33.61 33.92 9.63
N GLY A 559 34.20 33.83 10.82
CA GLY A 559 35.64 33.87 11.01
C GLY A 559 36.37 32.67 10.41
N ASP A 560 37.70 32.73 10.52
CA ASP A 560 38.60 31.67 10.07
C ASP A 560 38.41 30.37 10.88
N ILE A 561 38.16 29.25 10.19
CA ILE A 561 37.97 27.91 10.79
C ILE A 561 39.18 27.02 10.51
N GLY A 562 40.36 27.61 10.35
CA GLY A 562 41.56 26.90 9.94
C GLY A 562 41.42 26.24 8.56
N PRO A 563 42.52 25.97 7.85
CA PRO A 563 42.46 25.15 6.67
C PRO A 563 42.44 23.68 7.08
N GLU A 564 41.66 22.86 6.38
CA GLU A 564 41.87 21.41 6.41
C GLU A 564 43.35 21.13 6.09
N LEU A 565 43.94 20.15 6.76
CA LEU A 565 45.37 19.86 6.61
C LEU A 565 45.73 19.60 5.15
N GLY A 566 46.73 20.33 4.64
CA GLY A 566 47.18 20.22 3.25
C GLY A 566 46.45 21.15 2.26
N VAL A 567 45.45 21.91 2.70
CA VAL A 567 44.78 22.90 1.83
C VAL A 567 45.70 24.07 1.52
N THR A 568 45.74 24.42 0.23
CA THR A 568 46.32 25.67 -0.30
C THR A 568 45.26 26.40 -1.11
N TYR A 569 45.51 27.65 -1.49
CA TYR A 569 44.61 28.42 -2.33
C TYR A 569 45.24 28.75 -3.68
N THR A 570 44.37 28.81 -4.69
CA THR A 570 44.71 29.31 -6.02
C THR A 570 43.88 30.55 -6.32
N ALA A 571 44.54 31.63 -6.73
CA ALA A 571 43.91 32.88 -7.15
C ALA A 571 44.11 33.10 -8.65
N HIS A 572 43.00 33.11 -9.40
CA HIS A 572 42.98 33.51 -10.79
C HIS A 572 42.46 34.95 -10.92
N ILE A 573 43.11 35.73 -11.78
CA ILE A 573 42.60 37.05 -12.18
C ILE A 573 42.43 37.01 -13.69
N LEU A 574 41.22 37.34 -14.13
CA LEU A 574 40.84 37.46 -15.53
C LEU A 574 40.60 38.93 -15.86
N ASN A 575 40.95 39.34 -17.08
CA ASN A 575 40.66 40.68 -17.59
C ASN A 575 39.21 40.79 -18.09
N ARG A 576 38.83 41.96 -18.63
CA ARG A 576 37.45 42.24 -19.08
C ARG A 576 36.91 41.29 -20.17
N ASN A 577 37.81 40.61 -20.88
CA ASN A 577 37.48 39.66 -21.94
C ASN A 577 37.49 38.21 -21.43
N ASN A 578 37.52 38.00 -20.11
CA ASN A 578 37.65 36.70 -19.45
C ASN A 578 38.92 35.93 -19.86
N VAL A 579 40.00 36.65 -20.18
CA VAL A 579 41.32 36.03 -20.40
C VAL A 579 42.07 36.03 -19.08
N LEU A 580 42.57 34.86 -18.68
CA LEU A 580 43.44 34.69 -17.51
C LEU A 580 44.71 35.53 -17.68
N VAL A 581 44.91 36.49 -16.78
CA VAL A 581 46.09 37.38 -16.75
C VAL A 581 47.00 37.12 -15.56
N ARG A 582 46.48 36.50 -14.50
CA ARG A 582 47.27 36.07 -13.34
C ARG A 582 46.77 34.72 -12.83
N ASN A 583 47.71 33.84 -12.50
CA ASN A 583 47.46 32.57 -11.83
C ASN A 583 48.49 32.39 -10.72
N GLU A 584 48.03 32.41 -9.47
CA GLU A 584 48.88 32.18 -8.30
C GLU A 584 48.40 30.98 -7.54
N THR A 585 49.27 30.00 -7.36
CA THR A 585 48.95 28.72 -6.75
C THR A 585 49.75 28.50 -5.47
N GLY A 586 49.33 27.55 -4.64
CA GLY A 586 50.07 27.14 -3.44
C GLY A 586 50.08 28.20 -2.34
N LEU A 587 49.09 29.09 -2.31
CA LEU A 587 48.97 30.12 -1.28
C LEU A 587 48.58 29.47 0.05
N LEU A 588 49.44 29.59 1.07
CA LEU A 588 49.20 29.04 2.42
C LEU A 588 48.55 30.03 3.38
N GLY A 589 48.58 31.32 3.04
CA GLY A 589 47.99 32.38 3.86
C GLY A 589 46.52 32.64 3.53
N THR A 590 45.99 33.69 4.15
CA THR A 590 44.60 34.16 4.00
C THR A 590 44.48 35.41 3.13
N ALA A 591 45.56 35.79 2.44
CA ALA A 591 45.56 36.98 1.59
C ALA A 591 46.55 36.88 0.42
N TYR A 592 46.19 37.54 -0.68
CA TYR A 592 47.03 37.78 -1.84
C TYR A 592 46.95 39.26 -2.24
N ILE A 593 48.08 39.85 -2.63
CA ILE A 593 48.16 41.24 -3.08
C ILE A 593 48.57 41.28 -4.54
N TRP A 594 47.66 41.74 -5.40
CA TRP A 594 47.94 42.06 -6.78
C TRP A 594 48.23 43.56 -6.89
N THR A 595 49.52 43.91 -6.83
CA THR A 595 49.96 45.30 -6.84
C THR A 595 49.62 45.99 -8.16
N ALA A 596 49.36 47.30 -8.12
CA ALA A 596 49.03 48.09 -9.31
C ALA A 596 50.09 47.99 -10.41
N ALA A 597 51.37 47.91 -10.02
CA ALA A 597 52.48 47.76 -10.95
C ALA A 597 52.46 46.40 -11.68
N VAL A 598 52.26 45.30 -10.95
CA VAL A 598 52.11 43.96 -11.53
C VAL A 598 50.87 43.91 -12.41
N ALA A 599 49.78 44.49 -11.92
CA ALA A 599 48.52 44.45 -12.63
C ALA A 599 48.51 45.21 -13.97
N ALA A 600 49.30 46.30 -14.06
CA ALA A 600 49.52 47.01 -15.31
C ALA A 600 50.30 46.17 -16.33
N LEU A 601 51.24 45.32 -15.88
CA LEU A 601 51.99 44.39 -16.73
C LEU A 601 51.13 43.20 -17.17
N ASP A 602 50.36 42.63 -16.24
CA ASP A 602 49.54 41.44 -16.47
C ASP A 602 48.36 41.72 -17.42
N ALA A 603 47.64 42.82 -17.22
CA ALA A 603 46.35 43.06 -17.89
C ALA A 603 46.29 44.30 -18.79
N GLY A 604 47.25 45.24 -18.66
CA GLY A 604 47.24 46.51 -19.37
C GLY A 604 45.90 47.25 -19.27
N ALA A 605 45.46 47.88 -20.36
CA ALA A 605 44.19 48.60 -20.43
C ALA A 605 42.95 47.68 -20.33
N LEU A 606 43.09 46.38 -20.60
CA LEU A 606 42.00 45.41 -20.50
C LEU A 606 41.69 45.01 -19.05
N GLY A 607 42.58 45.36 -18.12
CA GLY A 607 42.37 45.19 -16.68
C GLY A 607 41.47 46.26 -16.05
N ASP A 608 40.75 47.06 -16.84
CA ASP A 608 39.81 48.07 -16.34
C ASP A 608 38.52 47.47 -15.74
N ARG A 609 38.27 46.20 -16.05
CA ARG A 609 37.34 45.32 -15.36
C ARG A 609 38.02 43.97 -15.18
N ILE A 610 37.90 43.40 -14.00
CA ILE A 610 38.52 42.11 -13.67
C ILE A 610 37.53 41.19 -13.00
N THR A 611 37.79 39.89 -13.16
CA THR A 611 37.16 38.82 -12.40
C THR A 611 38.25 38.15 -11.57
N VAL A 612 38.05 38.07 -10.26
CA VAL A 612 38.91 37.33 -9.34
C VAL A 612 38.20 36.03 -8.99
N GLU A 613 38.88 34.91 -9.20
CA GLU A 613 38.42 33.59 -8.80
C GLU A 613 39.38 33.02 -7.75
N ILE A 614 38.84 32.44 -6.67
CA ILE A 614 39.63 31.84 -5.60
C ILE A 614 39.09 30.45 -5.31
N SER A 615 39.93 29.43 -5.45
CA SER A 615 39.62 28.04 -5.10
C SER A 615 40.51 27.55 -3.96
N ALA A 616 40.01 26.57 -3.21
CA ALA A 616 40.83 25.78 -2.31
C ALA A 616 41.33 24.53 -3.05
N GLU A 617 42.56 24.10 -2.79
CA GLU A 617 43.22 22.96 -3.42
C GLU A 617 43.79 22.04 -2.34
N ARG A 618 43.52 20.73 -2.42
CA ARG A 618 44.07 19.70 -1.52
C ARG A 618 44.36 18.43 -2.31
N ASP A 619 45.60 17.94 -2.26
CA ASP A 619 46.02 16.68 -2.90
C ASP A 619 45.64 16.56 -4.40
N GLY A 620 45.63 17.69 -5.12
CA GLY A 620 45.25 17.76 -6.54
C GLY A 620 43.74 17.86 -6.80
N LEU A 621 42.91 17.94 -5.75
CA LEU A 621 41.47 18.22 -5.81
C LEU A 621 41.20 19.71 -5.55
N SER A 622 40.38 20.31 -6.42
CA SER A 622 39.92 21.69 -6.27
C SER A 622 38.54 21.74 -5.61
N SER A 623 38.26 22.82 -4.87
CA SER A 623 36.93 23.08 -4.33
C SER A 623 35.86 23.02 -5.42
N TRP A 624 34.68 22.48 -5.09
CA TRP A 624 33.62 22.22 -6.06
C TRP A 624 33.20 23.46 -6.88
N GLN A 625 33.20 24.63 -6.24
CA GLN A 625 32.97 25.92 -6.88
C GLN A 625 34.02 26.94 -6.41
N PRO A 626 34.56 27.79 -7.29
CA PRO A 626 35.40 28.90 -6.86
C PRO A 626 34.55 30.05 -6.28
N GLN A 627 35.16 30.88 -5.44
CA GLN A 627 34.61 32.19 -5.11
C GLN A 627 34.89 33.14 -6.27
N VAL A 628 33.86 33.82 -6.79
CA VAL A 628 33.99 34.71 -7.95
C VAL A 628 33.61 36.13 -7.57
N ARG A 629 34.49 37.10 -7.83
CA ARG A 629 34.20 38.53 -7.65
C ARG A 629 34.51 39.30 -8.92
N VAL A 630 33.59 40.16 -9.32
CA VAL A 630 33.74 41.03 -10.50
C VAL A 630 33.77 42.47 -10.03
N MET A 631 34.79 43.23 -10.46
CA MET A 631 34.95 44.62 -10.08
C MET A 631 35.61 45.43 -11.19
N ASP A 632 35.38 46.74 -11.16
CA ASP A 632 36.05 47.69 -12.03
C ASP A 632 37.35 48.18 -11.40
N ARG A 633 38.31 48.61 -12.22
CA ARG A 633 39.57 49.19 -11.75
C ARG A 633 39.69 50.65 -12.18
N ALA A 634 40.02 51.50 -11.21
CA ALA A 634 40.32 52.91 -11.43
C ALA A 634 41.83 53.12 -11.59
N GLY A 635 42.22 53.96 -12.53
CA GLY A 635 43.62 54.26 -12.83
C GLY A 635 43.81 54.87 -14.21
N TYR A 636 44.94 55.55 -14.40
CA TYR A 636 45.28 56.18 -15.68
C TYR A 636 45.40 55.12 -16.78
N GLY A 637 44.69 55.31 -17.89
CA GLY A 637 44.69 54.37 -19.03
C GLY A 637 43.74 53.18 -18.93
N LEU A 638 42.99 53.03 -17.83
CA LEU A 638 41.98 51.98 -17.66
C LEU A 638 40.60 52.43 -18.16
N ARG A 639 40.08 53.55 -17.62
CA ARG A 639 38.78 54.12 -18.02
C ARG A 639 38.85 55.61 -18.31
N TRP A 640 38.85 55.95 -19.60
CA TRP A 640 38.85 57.34 -20.03
C TRP A 640 37.58 58.07 -19.56
N GLY A 641 37.76 59.21 -18.89
CA GLY A 641 36.65 60.04 -18.36
C GLY A 641 35.98 59.55 -17.07
N GLN A 642 36.35 58.40 -16.49
CA GLN A 642 35.75 57.89 -15.23
C GLN A 642 36.77 57.87 -14.07
N TYR A 643 36.32 58.20 -12.86
CA TYR A 643 37.12 58.15 -11.61
C TYR A 643 38.35 59.09 -11.54
N TRP A 644 38.42 60.15 -12.36
CA TRP A 644 39.53 61.11 -12.40
C TRP A 644 39.62 62.00 -11.13
N GLY A 645 38.52 62.10 -10.38
CA GLY A 645 38.45 62.82 -9.10
C GLY A 645 38.65 61.94 -7.86
N GLY A 646 38.97 60.65 -8.03
CA GLY A 646 39.00 59.65 -6.97
C GLY A 646 37.92 58.57 -7.13
N VAL A 647 37.99 57.56 -6.25
CA VAL A 647 36.99 56.49 -6.09
C VAL A 647 36.18 56.75 -4.83
#